data_AF-A0A7X6VNV2-F1
#
_entry.id   AF-A0A7X6VNV2-F1
#
_cell.length_a   1.000
_cell.length_b   1.000
_cell.length_c   1.000
_cell.angle_alpha   90.00
_cell.angle_beta   90.00
_cell.angle_gamma   90.00
#
_symmetry.space_group_name_H-M   'P 1'
#
loop_
_entity.id
_entity.type
_entity.pdbx_description
1 polymer ?
#
loop_
_entity_poly.entity_id
_entity_poly.type
_entity_poly.pdbx_seq_one_letter_code
_entity_poly.pdbx_strand_id
1 'polypeptide(L)'
;NIESTDIIKPTSDDLINDFKNIAHVYSVITDLDITSIDDLSNFQEAEFIQGITDLQIKNLIESIFTFNILDNNTKLVSNLIFDLLINQLPEEFSGIITAEAFENNFNAKEFTNLALIAKVLLDVGVLGEDFDTKDLFTAENIEKLATRISSSELIDSLDKDFILTLTDSFELPFTIEIPSSVTFYGENGKAEISALLTAFKVLIENELFDESFDAALLSNEAINELATSISTSIIMSHNIPIILTSIDFGINIEIPETVTFAGEAGRTEVVSLLTAYRDISALGLLDEGFNAADLSNEDIDSIATSISNSKIMAHNIPLVVKEIDFGMEIVIPEDVVFEGAEGKIEITALLTAYRDVSAIGLLEESFDAANLSNEDIDSLATSISSSKIMSHNIPLIIETIDFVMTIEIPEDVSFEGNNGYLEISSLLTAYRDVSILGLLDEDFDAGLMTNEDIESLALSISNSKIMADNIPSIFETIELGVRIEIPEDLTLRGPNGKIEIESLLTAYRDVTQLGLLDENFNAASLENEDIDNLAEAISKSRIMAHNLPKILETVNFDIAIEIRDDITLYGPPGKLEISSLLTTYREVSDVGLLDENFDANDLTNEKILSLSTSISNSRIMAHNIPAIFDTINFGMSIEIPENTVLTGPEGQTEISALLTTYRDVQVIGLLDEGFDAGGLTNIQIDNLATSMSNSSIMAHNIPILIETIDFGMTIEIPEGTVFKGEPGRVELDAMLSAYRDVNKIGLLN
;
A
#
# COMPACT_ATOMS: atom_id res chain seq x y z
N ASN A 1 40.33 -1.79 72.93
CA ASN A 1 41.07 -1.66 74.20
C ASN A 1 40.93 -0.22 74.68
N ILE A 2 40.02 0.04 75.61
CA ILE A 2 39.82 1.35 76.23
C ILE A 2 40.73 1.41 77.47
N GLU A 3 41.68 2.33 77.51
CA GLU A 3 42.49 2.59 78.70
C GLU A 3 41.81 3.60 79.62
N SER A 4 42.10 3.56 80.92
CA SER A 4 41.50 4.49 81.90
C SER A 4 41.80 5.97 81.64
N THR A 5 42.78 6.26 80.79
CA THR A 5 43.17 7.59 80.31
C THR A 5 42.32 8.11 79.17
N ASP A 6 41.57 7.22 78.49
CA ASP A 6 40.70 7.56 77.36
C ASP A 6 39.33 8.07 77.83
N ILE A 7 39.06 7.97 79.15
CA ILE A 7 37.80 8.39 79.78
C ILE A 7 38.01 9.72 80.49
N ILE A 8 37.26 10.73 80.08
CA ILE A 8 37.09 11.98 80.82
C ILE A 8 36.27 11.67 82.07
N LYS A 9 36.93 11.73 83.22
CA LYS A 9 36.31 11.41 84.51
C LYS A 9 35.30 12.50 84.87
N PRO A 10 34.05 12.14 85.22
CA PRO A 10 33.04 13.10 85.64
C PRO A 10 33.47 13.79 86.94
N THR A 11 33.09 15.06 87.09
CA THR A 11 33.27 15.77 88.35
C THR A 11 32.30 15.24 89.41
N SER A 12 32.50 15.63 90.67
CA SER A 12 31.55 15.30 91.74
C SER A 12 30.14 15.81 91.45
N ASP A 13 30.01 16.99 90.83
CA ASP A 13 28.70 17.57 90.49
C ASP A 13 28.05 16.84 89.32
N ASP A 14 28.84 16.44 88.31
CA ASP A 14 28.38 15.60 87.19
C ASP A 14 27.85 14.26 87.69
N LEU A 15 28.60 13.59 88.58
CA LEU A 15 28.16 12.33 89.19
C LEU A 15 26.87 12.51 89.99
N ILE A 16 26.75 13.58 90.78
CA ILE A 16 25.52 13.86 91.54
C ILE A 16 24.33 14.07 90.60
N ASN A 17 24.51 14.75 89.47
CA ASN A 17 23.46 14.95 88.49
C ASN A 17 23.12 13.63 87.77
N ASP A 18 24.11 12.86 87.37
CA ASP A 18 23.92 11.54 86.75
C ASP A 18 23.18 10.59 87.71
N PHE A 19 23.53 10.57 89.00
CA PHE A 19 22.81 9.79 90.02
C PHE A 19 21.35 10.21 90.17
N LYS A 20 21.02 11.50 89.98
CA LYS A 20 19.61 11.95 89.96
C LYS A 20 18.91 11.46 88.69
N ASN A 21 19.61 11.45 87.56
CA ASN A 21 19.08 11.02 86.27
C ASN A 21 18.83 9.49 86.22
N ILE A 22 19.53 8.69 87.03
CA ILE A 22 19.23 7.25 87.19
C ILE A 22 17.78 7.00 87.59
N ALA A 23 17.18 7.86 88.42
CA ALA A 23 15.77 7.70 88.80
C ALA A 23 14.82 7.88 87.59
N HIS A 24 15.18 8.77 86.66
CA HIS A 24 14.44 8.98 85.41
C HIS A 24 14.59 7.79 84.47
N VAL A 25 15.81 7.29 84.27
CA VAL A 25 16.06 6.07 83.49
C VAL A 25 15.31 4.87 84.09
N TYR A 26 15.35 4.70 85.41
CA TYR A 26 14.61 3.64 86.09
C TYR A 26 13.10 3.74 85.82
N SER A 27 12.52 4.94 85.92
CA SER A 27 11.11 5.16 85.59
C SER A 27 10.78 4.75 84.16
N VAL A 28 11.59 5.17 83.19
CA VAL A 28 11.34 4.87 81.78
C VAL A 28 11.54 3.38 81.48
N ILE A 29 12.53 2.73 82.10
CA ILE A 29 12.73 1.28 81.97
C ILE A 29 11.55 0.52 82.59
N THR A 30 11.03 0.94 83.74
CA THR A 30 9.82 0.32 84.30
C THR A 30 8.58 0.57 83.45
N ASP A 31 8.51 1.70 82.75
CA ASP A 31 7.42 2.00 81.81
C ASP A 31 7.49 1.11 80.54
N LEU A 32 8.63 0.44 80.29
CA LEU A 32 8.80 -0.61 79.26
C LEU A 32 8.47 -2.01 79.78
N ASP A 33 7.89 -2.13 80.97
CA ASP A 33 7.65 -3.39 81.70
C ASP A 33 8.93 -4.18 82.05
N ILE A 34 10.08 -3.50 82.09
CA ILE A 34 11.36 -4.07 82.52
C ILE A 34 11.53 -3.81 84.01
N THR A 35 11.35 -4.86 84.82
CA THR A 35 11.39 -4.77 86.29
C THR A 35 12.60 -5.48 86.89
N SER A 36 13.33 -6.25 86.09
CA SER A 36 14.54 -6.97 86.47
C SER A 36 15.64 -6.88 85.40
N ILE A 37 16.88 -7.21 85.76
CA ILE A 37 17.99 -7.31 84.79
C ILE A 37 17.75 -8.48 83.83
N ASP A 38 17.07 -9.53 84.27
CA ASP A 38 16.75 -10.67 83.41
C ASP A 38 15.78 -10.25 82.30
N ASP A 39 14.88 -9.30 82.56
CA ASP A 39 13.92 -8.77 81.57
C ASP A 39 14.63 -8.01 80.43
N LEU A 40 15.90 -7.61 80.59
CA LEU A 40 16.69 -6.96 79.53
C LEU A 40 17.00 -7.91 78.37
N SER A 41 16.94 -9.24 78.57
CA SER A 41 17.10 -10.18 77.45
C SER A 41 15.96 -10.08 76.44
N ASN A 42 14.80 -9.54 76.83
CA ASN A 42 13.65 -9.38 75.95
C ASN A 42 13.93 -8.39 74.81
N PHE A 43 14.92 -7.49 74.94
CA PHE A 43 15.38 -6.64 73.83
C PHE A 43 15.99 -7.43 72.66
N GLN A 44 16.21 -8.74 72.80
CA GLN A 44 16.62 -9.62 71.70
C GLN A 44 15.42 -10.22 70.95
N GLU A 45 14.20 -10.09 71.49
CA GLU A 45 12.98 -10.63 70.90
C GLU A 45 12.27 -9.54 70.08
N ALA A 46 12.04 -9.79 68.79
CA ALA A 46 11.40 -8.82 67.89
C ALA A 46 9.99 -8.41 68.39
N GLU A 47 9.20 -9.38 68.87
CA GLU A 47 7.85 -9.14 69.42
C GLU A 47 7.85 -8.14 70.59
N PHE A 48 8.90 -8.17 71.42
CA PHE A 48 9.03 -7.23 72.54
C PHE A 48 9.29 -5.82 72.02
N ILE A 49 10.22 -5.64 71.07
CA ILE A 49 10.54 -4.33 70.48
C ILE A 49 9.32 -3.74 69.76
N GLN A 50 8.58 -4.55 69.01
CA GLN A 50 7.35 -4.15 68.32
C GLN A 50 6.27 -3.66 69.30
N GLY A 51 6.21 -4.23 70.51
CA GLY A 51 5.31 -3.82 71.59
C GLY A 51 5.64 -2.46 72.22
N ILE A 52 6.84 -1.91 71.98
CA ILE A 52 7.27 -0.63 72.54
C ILE A 52 6.73 0.54 71.71
N THR A 53 6.06 1.50 72.34
CA THR A 53 5.57 2.72 71.66
C THR A 53 6.71 3.68 71.28
N ASP A 54 6.52 4.47 70.22
CA ASP A 54 7.50 5.45 69.77
C ASP A 54 7.84 6.49 70.88
N LEU A 55 6.85 6.83 71.72
CA LEU A 55 7.05 7.71 72.87
C LEU A 55 7.94 7.08 73.94
N GLN A 56 7.80 5.78 74.20
CA GLN A 56 8.65 5.06 75.15
C GLN A 56 10.10 4.99 74.66
N ILE A 57 10.34 4.72 73.37
CA ILE A 57 11.68 4.75 72.76
C ILE A 57 12.31 6.13 72.91
N LYS A 58 11.56 7.18 72.53
CA LYS A 58 12.02 8.57 72.67
C LYS A 58 12.39 8.91 74.12
N ASN A 59 11.51 8.60 75.08
CA ASN A 59 11.76 8.88 76.49
C ASN A 59 12.99 8.13 77.01
N LEU A 60 13.24 6.90 76.54
CA LEU A 60 14.39 6.09 76.94
C LEU A 60 15.68 6.73 76.45
N ILE A 61 15.74 7.05 75.16
CA ILE A 61 16.92 7.66 74.53
C ILE A 61 17.20 9.03 75.14
N GLU A 62 16.18 9.90 75.26
CA GLU A 62 16.34 11.21 75.89
C GLU A 62 16.86 11.09 77.33
N SER A 63 16.37 10.11 78.11
CA SER A 63 16.84 9.87 79.49
C SER A 63 18.29 9.42 79.55
N ILE A 64 18.74 8.56 78.63
CA ILE A 64 20.13 8.09 78.53
C ILE A 64 21.08 9.24 78.19
N PHE A 65 20.70 10.11 77.25
CA PHE A 65 21.52 11.25 76.83
C PHE A 65 21.57 12.40 77.86
N THR A 66 20.84 12.31 78.99
CA THR A 66 20.99 13.28 80.10
C THR A 66 22.23 13.05 80.97
N PHE A 67 22.96 11.96 80.75
CA PHE A 67 24.13 11.61 81.55
C PHE A 67 25.37 12.39 81.13
N ASN A 68 25.94 13.15 82.06
CA ASN A 68 27.17 13.92 81.87
C ASN A 68 28.37 13.02 81.59
N ILE A 69 28.40 11.78 82.12
CA ILE A 69 29.46 10.82 81.75
C ILE A 69 29.43 10.48 80.25
N LEU A 70 28.24 10.50 79.63
CA LEU A 70 28.03 10.24 78.21
C LEU A 70 28.47 11.47 77.39
N ASP A 71 28.00 12.66 77.77
CA ASP A 71 28.37 13.94 77.14
C ASP A 71 29.89 14.18 77.18
N ASN A 72 30.51 14.02 78.35
CA ASN A 72 31.95 14.18 78.53
C ASN A 72 32.78 13.14 77.76
N ASN A 73 32.19 12.01 77.36
CA ASN A 73 32.88 10.93 76.64
C ASN A 73 32.27 10.65 75.26
N THR A 74 31.57 11.62 74.67
CA THR A 74 30.82 11.49 73.41
C THR A 74 31.62 10.76 72.33
N LYS A 75 32.88 11.16 72.06
CA LYS A 75 33.75 10.52 71.08
C LYS A 75 34.03 9.04 71.36
N LEU A 76 34.25 8.68 72.62
CA LEU A 76 34.53 7.29 72.99
C LEU A 76 33.26 6.44 72.88
N VAL A 77 32.14 6.96 73.38
CA VAL A 77 30.85 6.26 73.42
C VAL A 77 30.26 6.12 72.02
N SER A 78 30.35 7.15 71.19
CA SER A 78 29.89 7.11 69.79
C SER A 78 30.64 6.06 68.98
N ASN A 79 31.98 5.99 69.10
CA ASN A 79 32.78 4.97 68.41
C ASN A 79 32.44 3.56 68.89
N LEU A 80 32.23 3.36 70.19
CA LEU A 80 31.84 2.05 70.73
C LEU A 80 30.45 1.61 70.25
N ILE A 81 29.49 2.53 70.23
CA ILE A 81 28.14 2.25 69.72
C ILE A 81 28.17 2.03 68.20
N PHE A 82 28.96 2.82 67.46
CA PHE A 82 29.18 2.63 66.04
C PHE A 82 29.72 1.24 65.72
N ASP A 83 30.78 0.81 66.40
CA ASP A 83 31.35 -0.53 66.24
C ASP A 83 30.32 -1.62 66.53
N LEU A 84 29.49 -1.44 67.57
CA LEU A 84 28.41 -2.39 67.88
C LEU A 84 27.33 -2.42 66.80
N LEU A 85 26.95 -1.27 66.26
CA LEU A 85 25.91 -1.11 65.26
C LEU A 85 26.35 -1.70 63.91
N ILE A 86 27.53 -1.32 63.41
CA ILE A 86 28.04 -1.82 62.12
C ILE A 86 28.27 -3.33 62.14
N ASN A 87 28.75 -3.91 63.25
CA ASN A 87 28.95 -5.35 63.36
C ASN A 87 27.65 -6.18 63.36
N GLN A 88 26.49 -5.53 63.51
CA GLN A 88 25.18 -6.19 63.49
C GLN A 88 24.36 -5.86 62.24
N LEU A 89 24.79 -4.89 61.43
CA LEU A 89 24.15 -4.59 60.15
C LEU A 89 24.56 -5.62 59.08
N PRO A 90 23.66 -5.96 58.14
CA PRO A 90 24.03 -6.70 56.95
C PRO A 90 25.16 -5.98 56.18
N GLU A 91 25.94 -6.74 55.40
CA GLU A 91 27.13 -6.23 54.72
C GLU A 91 26.78 -5.04 53.82
N GLU A 92 25.62 -5.07 53.14
CA GLU A 92 25.12 -3.97 52.31
C GLU A 92 24.87 -2.65 53.09
N PHE A 93 24.54 -2.70 54.38
CA PHE A 93 24.28 -1.50 55.20
C PHE A 93 25.53 -1.02 55.98
N SER A 94 26.58 -1.84 56.05
CA SER A 94 27.79 -1.59 56.86
C SER A 94 28.63 -0.39 56.40
N GLY A 95 28.50 0.01 55.13
CA GLY A 95 29.20 1.14 54.52
C GLY A 95 28.40 2.45 54.53
N ILE A 96 27.11 2.41 54.86
CA ILE A 96 26.20 3.57 54.75
C ILE A 96 26.52 4.60 55.82
N ILE A 97 26.79 4.17 57.07
CA ILE A 97 27.14 5.09 58.16
C ILE A 97 28.65 5.08 58.35
N THR A 98 29.32 6.24 58.24
CA THR A 98 30.75 6.36 58.59
C THR A 98 30.93 6.68 60.07
N ALA A 99 32.04 6.21 60.66
CA ALA A 99 32.37 6.49 62.07
C ALA A 99 32.44 8.01 62.34
N GLU A 100 32.97 8.77 61.39
CA GLU A 100 33.08 10.23 61.49
C GLU A 100 31.70 10.91 61.46
N ALA A 101 30.82 10.51 60.53
CA ALA A 101 29.46 11.06 60.47
C ALA A 101 28.65 10.71 61.73
N PHE A 102 28.76 9.47 62.23
CA PHE A 102 28.11 9.04 63.46
C PHE A 102 28.62 9.81 64.68
N GLU A 103 29.94 10.00 64.80
CA GLU A 103 30.55 10.78 65.89
C GLU A 103 30.07 12.25 65.87
N ASN A 104 30.11 12.90 64.70
CA ASN A 104 29.76 14.32 64.56
C ASN A 104 28.28 14.60 64.86
N ASN A 105 27.42 13.61 64.68
CA ASN A 105 25.97 13.72 64.88
C ASN A 105 25.48 12.93 66.12
N PHE A 106 26.37 12.50 67.01
CA PHE A 106 25.99 11.67 68.17
C PHE A 106 25.22 12.46 69.23
N ASN A 107 23.89 12.52 69.09
CA ASN A 107 22.98 13.18 70.03
C ASN A 107 21.64 12.45 70.15
N ALA A 108 20.84 12.83 71.16
CA ALA A 108 19.57 12.18 71.47
C ALA A 108 18.58 12.18 70.30
N LYS A 109 18.51 13.27 69.53
CA LYS A 109 17.58 13.43 68.41
C LYS A 109 17.93 12.46 67.28
N GLU A 110 19.19 12.42 66.88
CA GLU A 110 19.68 11.56 65.79
C GLU A 110 19.55 10.09 66.16
N PHE A 111 19.91 9.71 67.39
CA PHE A 111 19.76 8.34 67.86
C PHE A 111 18.28 7.92 67.97
N THR A 112 17.40 8.85 68.34
CA THR A 112 15.94 8.61 68.33
C THR A 112 15.42 8.37 66.92
N ASN A 113 15.81 9.18 65.94
CA ASN A 113 15.39 8.98 64.55
C ASN A 113 15.84 7.62 64.00
N LEU A 114 17.11 7.25 64.22
CA LEU A 114 17.65 5.93 63.84
C LEU A 114 16.87 4.78 64.49
N ALA A 115 16.68 4.81 65.81
CA ALA A 115 15.96 3.77 66.53
C ALA A 115 14.51 3.63 66.06
N LEU A 116 13.84 4.74 65.76
CA LEU A 116 12.47 4.74 65.26
C LEU A 116 12.36 4.31 63.78
N ILE A 117 13.39 4.52 62.95
CA ILE A 117 13.44 3.94 61.60
C ILE A 117 13.62 2.43 61.70
N ALA A 118 14.60 1.97 62.49
CA ALA A 118 14.83 0.54 62.73
C ALA A 118 13.56 -0.14 63.26
N LYS A 119 12.80 0.52 64.14
CA LYS A 119 11.51 0.02 64.59
C LYS A 119 10.50 -0.14 63.44
N VAL A 120 10.35 0.82 62.53
CA VAL A 120 9.43 0.65 61.38
C VAL A 120 9.83 -0.55 60.54
N LEU A 121 11.11 -0.70 60.25
CA LEU A 121 11.65 -1.83 59.48
C LEU A 121 11.42 -3.17 60.21
N LEU A 122 11.51 -3.19 61.54
CA LEU A 122 11.17 -4.37 62.37
C LEU A 122 9.67 -4.66 62.40
N ASP A 123 8.83 -3.62 62.52
CA ASP A 123 7.38 -3.73 62.57
C ASP A 123 6.82 -4.32 61.26
N VAL A 124 7.47 -4.03 60.12
CA VAL A 124 7.09 -4.54 58.79
C VAL A 124 7.88 -5.78 58.35
N GLY A 125 8.71 -6.34 59.23
CA GLY A 125 9.40 -7.61 58.95
C GLY A 125 10.59 -7.53 57.98
N VAL A 126 11.08 -6.34 57.61
CA VAL A 126 12.25 -6.16 56.71
C VAL A 126 13.50 -6.86 57.25
N LEU A 127 13.64 -6.93 58.58
CA LEU A 127 14.77 -7.60 59.24
C LEU A 127 14.46 -9.07 59.62
N GLY A 128 13.34 -9.62 59.15
CA GLY A 128 12.89 -11.01 59.37
C GLY A 128 12.76 -11.81 58.07
N GLU A 129 12.24 -13.05 58.15
CA GLU A 129 12.09 -13.96 56.98
C GLU A 129 10.80 -13.72 56.16
N ASP A 130 9.84 -12.94 56.67
CA ASP A 130 8.48 -12.76 56.11
C ASP A 130 8.20 -11.29 55.71
N PHE A 131 9.09 -10.65 54.95
CA PHE A 131 8.91 -9.27 54.50
C PHE A 131 7.86 -9.15 53.37
N ASP A 132 6.83 -8.31 53.56
CA ASP A 132 5.92 -7.85 52.50
C ASP A 132 6.13 -6.35 52.24
N THR A 133 6.50 -6.00 51.01
CA THR A 133 6.70 -4.61 50.58
C THR A 133 5.44 -3.76 50.76
N LYS A 134 4.24 -4.35 50.69
CA LYS A 134 2.96 -3.66 50.89
C LYS A 134 2.81 -3.13 52.32
N ASP A 135 3.37 -3.81 53.32
CA ASP A 135 3.33 -3.38 54.72
C ASP A 135 4.28 -2.20 55.00
N LEU A 136 5.41 -2.13 54.27
CA LEU A 136 6.33 -1.00 54.35
C LEU A 136 5.72 0.29 53.79
N PHE A 137 4.96 0.19 52.69
CA PHE A 137 4.45 1.35 51.96
C PHE A 137 3.04 1.80 52.37
N THR A 138 2.61 1.53 53.59
CA THR A 138 1.38 2.14 54.11
C THR A 138 1.57 3.66 54.28
N ALA A 139 0.48 4.43 54.13
CA ALA A 139 0.55 5.89 54.28
C ALA A 139 1.11 6.33 55.66
N GLU A 140 0.84 5.54 56.71
CA GLU A 140 1.39 5.78 58.04
C GLU A 140 2.91 5.55 58.09
N ASN A 141 3.40 4.46 57.48
CA ASN A 141 4.83 4.13 57.47
C ASN A 141 5.62 5.07 56.57
N ILE A 142 5.09 5.46 55.42
CA ILE A 142 5.69 6.48 54.54
C ILE A 142 5.86 7.80 55.31
N GLU A 143 4.83 8.28 56.01
CA GLU A 143 4.90 9.52 56.78
C GLU A 143 5.89 9.42 57.95
N LYS A 144 5.95 8.29 58.64
CA LYS A 144 6.92 8.02 59.71
C LYS A 144 8.35 8.04 59.17
N LEU A 145 8.63 7.32 58.08
CA LEU A 145 9.95 7.25 57.44
C LEU A 145 10.38 8.62 56.92
N ALA A 146 9.52 9.28 56.13
CA ALA A 146 9.79 10.61 55.60
C ALA A 146 10.09 11.63 56.71
N THR A 147 9.30 11.64 57.79
CA THR A 147 9.53 12.56 58.93
C THR A 147 10.85 12.28 59.65
N ARG A 148 11.22 11.00 59.83
CA ARG A 148 12.41 10.61 60.60
C ARG A 148 13.69 10.84 59.82
N ILE A 149 13.70 10.44 58.55
CA ILE A 149 14.83 10.65 57.63
C ILE A 149 15.06 12.15 57.46
N SER A 150 14.01 12.93 57.18
CA SER A 150 14.17 14.37 56.94
C SER A 150 14.52 15.20 58.17
N SER A 151 14.31 14.65 59.36
CA SER A 151 14.66 15.29 60.63
C SER A 151 16.06 14.95 61.11
N SER A 152 16.80 14.08 60.40
CA SER A 152 18.08 13.54 60.84
C SER A 152 19.24 14.11 60.02
N GLU A 153 20.13 14.85 60.68
CA GLU A 153 21.37 15.34 60.07
C GLU A 153 22.39 14.21 59.85
N LEU A 154 22.30 13.15 60.67
CA LEU A 154 23.07 11.94 60.45
C LEU A 154 22.63 11.27 59.15
N ILE A 155 21.32 11.08 58.94
CA ILE A 155 20.80 10.41 57.75
C ILE A 155 20.89 11.31 56.51
N ASP A 156 20.76 12.64 56.62
CA ASP A 156 21.00 13.60 55.50
C ASP A 156 22.45 13.68 55.01
N SER A 157 23.37 12.97 55.66
CA SER A 157 24.73 12.79 55.13
C SER A 157 24.94 11.44 54.43
N LEU A 158 23.91 10.57 54.41
CA LEU A 158 23.95 9.14 54.06
C LEU A 158 22.79 8.70 53.14
N ASP A 159 21.84 9.60 52.96
CA ASP A 159 20.53 9.58 52.34
C ASP A 159 20.55 9.16 50.87
N LYS A 160 21.66 9.34 50.13
CA LYS A 160 21.76 8.71 48.79
C LYS A 160 21.93 7.21 48.88
N ASP A 161 22.92 6.74 49.64
CA ASP A 161 23.24 5.32 49.72
C ASP A 161 22.17 4.56 50.50
N PHE A 162 21.57 5.18 51.52
CA PHE A 162 20.45 4.60 52.27
C PHE A 162 19.20 4.45 51.40
N ILE A 163 18.81 5.48 50.65
CA ILE A 163 17.65 5.39 49.76
C ILE A 163 17.92 4.40 48.62
N LEU A 164 19.11 4.40 48.02
CA LEU A 164 19.49 3.43 46.99
C LEU A 164 19.45 1.99 47.52
N THR A 165 20.00 1.74 48.71
CA THR A 165 19.96 0.40 49.32
C THR A 165 18.53 -0.03 49.64
N LEU A 166 17.70 0.90 50.12
CA LEU A 166 16.28 0.64 50.34
C LEU A 166 15.57 0.31 49.02
N THR A 167 15.91 1.01 47.92
CA THR A 167 15.27 0.76 46.63
C THR A 167 15.77 -0.48 45.89
N ASP A 168 17.05 -0.83 46.04
CA ASP A 168 17.65 -2.04 45.46
C ASP A 168 17.02 -3.31 46.04
N SER A 169 16.51 -3.23 47.28
CA SER A 169 15.78 -4.33 47.92
C SER A 169 14.44 -4.66 47.26
N PHE A 170 13.94 -3.83 46.33
CA PHE A 170 12.65 -4.05 45.65
C PHE A 170 12.78 -4.76 44.30
N GLU A 171 13.98 -5.26 43.94
CA GLU A 171 14.22 -6.01 42.69
C GLU A 171 13.73 -5.29 41.42
N LEU A 172 13.84 -3.96 41.38
CA LEU A 172 13.44 -3.17 40.22
C LEU A 172 14.30 -3.54 38.99
N PRO A 173 13.72 -3.54 37.77
CA PRO A 173 14.46 -3.86 36.56
C PRO A 173 15.47 -2.77 36.13
N PHE A 174 15.56 -1.67 36.89
CA PHE A 174 16.43 -0.54 36.63
C PHE A 174 17.07 0.00 37.91
N THR A 175 18.20 0.70 37.76
CA THR A 175 18.85 1.43 38.85
C THR A 175 18.37 2.88 38.90
N ILE A 176 18.00 3.36 40.08
CA ILE A 176 17.58 4.74 40.29
C ILE A 176 18.80 5.66 40.36
N GLU A 177 18.75 6.76 39.62
CA GLU A 177 19.72 7.85 39.75
C GLU A 177 19.15 8.97 40.63
N ILE A 178 19.90 9.42 41.64
CA ILE A 178 19.50 10.54 42.51
C ILE A 178 20.15 11.85 42.02
N PRO A 179 19.37 12.82 41.51
CA PRO A 179 19.89 14.09 41.02
C PRO A 179 20.66 14.85 42.10
N SER A 180 21.73 15.56 41.73
CA SER A 180 22.54 16.34 42.68
C SER A 180 21.79 17.50 43.35
N SER A 181 20.64 17.90 42.80
CA SER A 181 19.79 18.97 43.31
C SER A 181 18.87 18.55 44.46
N VAL A 182 18.72 17.25 44.72
CA VAL A 182 17.85 16.73 45.77
C VAL A 182 18.55 16.81 47.14
N THR A 183 17.80 17.21 48.16
CA THR A 183 18.18 17.17 49.58
C THR A 183 17.11 16.38 50.31
N PHE A 184 17.51 15.53 51.27
CA PHE A 184 16.56 14.74 52.03
C PHE A 184 16.26 15.34 53.42
N TYR A 185 16.96 16.41 53.83
CA TYR A 185 16.66 17.18 55.04
C TYR A 185 15.54 18.22 54.94
N GLY A 186 14.89 18.46 56.08
CA GLY A 186 13.90 19.50 56.27
C GLY A 186 12.56 19.22 55.57
N GLU A 187 11.73 20.25 55.42
CA GLU A 187 10.39 20.11 54.83
C GLU A 187 10.44 19.67 53.36
N ASN A 188 11.42 20.17 52.59
CA ASN A 188 11.58 19.78 51.18
C ASN A 188 11.98 18.32 51.05
N GLY A 189 12.94 17.87 51.88
CA GLY A 189 13.35 16.48 51.89
C GLY A 189 12.24 15.53 52.37
N LYS A 190 11.48 15.94 53.40
CA LYS A 190 10.27 15.20 53.81
C LYS A 190 9.31 15.00 52.66
N ALA A 191 9.02 16.06 51.90
CA ALA A 191 8.12 16.01 50.75
C ALA A 191 8.66 15.07 49.65
N GLU A 192 9.96 15.14 49.35
CA GLU A 192 10.59 14.27 48.33
C GLU A 192 10.59 12.80 48.75
N ILE A 193 10.97 12.47 49.99
CA ILE A 193 10.96 11.07 50.48
C ILE A 193 9.55 10.51 50.46
N SER A 194 8.58 11.29 50.93
CA SER A 194 7.17 10.88 50.93
C SER A 194 6.68 10.63 49.50
N ALA A 195 7.00 11.52 48.56
CA ALA A 195 6.65 11.36 47.15
C ALA A 195 7.34 10.14 46.51
N LEU A 196 8.63 9.92 46.79
CA LEU A 196 9.41 8.79 46.28
C LEU A 196 8.84 7.45 46.76
N LEU A 197 8.64 7.28 48.07
CA LEU A 197 8.10 6.04 48.63
C LEU A 197 6.65 5.81 48.19
N THR A 198 5.86 6.88 48.00
CA THR A 198 4.51 6.78 47.43
C THR A 198 4.57 6.33 45.97
N ALA A 199 5.53 6.80 45.18
CA ALA A 199 5.70 6.34 43.80
C ALA A 199 6.04 4.85 43.73
N PHE A 200 6.95 4.34 44.56
CA PHE A 200 7.21 2.90 44.63
C PHE A 200 5.98 2.09 45.00
N LYS A 201 5.23 2.56 46.00
CA LYS A 201 3.95 1.95 46.38
C LYS A 201 3.05 1.78 45.17
N VAL A 202 2.81 2.87 44.42
CA VAL A 202 1.88 2.86 43.30
C VAL A 202 2.42 2.02 42.12
N LEU A 203 3.72 2.04 41.86
CA LEU A 203 4.34 1.17 40.85
C LEU A 203 4.14 -0.32 41.18
N ILE A 204 4.35 -0.71 42.44
CA ILE A 204 4.19 -2.09 42.93
C ILE A 204 2.71 -2.48 42.97
N GLU A 205 1.81 -1.62 43.44
CA GLU A 205 0.37 -1.89 43.50
C GLU A 205 -0.27 -2.08 42.12
N ASN A 206 0.33 -1.52 41.07
CA ASN A 206 -0.11 -1.69 39.68
C ASN A 206 0.69 -2.76 38.91
N GLU A 207 1.62 -3.46 39.59
CA GLU A 207 2.36 -4.60 39.02
C GLU A 207 3.05 -4.29 37.68
N LEU A 208 3.47 -3.03 37.44
CA LEU A 208 3.95 -2.54 36.13
C LEU A 208 5.17 -3.27 35.57
N PHE A 209 5.91 -3.98 36.40
CA PHE A 209 7.12 -4.72 36.04
C PHE A 209 6.96 -6.24 36.20
N ASP A 210 5.75 -6.72 36.50
CA ASP A 210 5.45 -8.14 36.56
C ASP A 210 5.23 -8.70 35.15
N GLU A 211 5.62 -9.96 34.91
CA GLU A 211 5.34 -10.67 33.67
C GLU A 211 3.83 -10.82 33.40
N SER A 212 2.99 -10.76 34.45
CA SER A 212 1.54 -10.79 34.31
C SER A 212 0.87 -9.43 34.09
N PHE A 213 1.66 -8.36 33.93
CA PHE A 213 1.12 -7.03 33.71
C PHE A 213 0.31 -6.97 32.40
N ASP A 214 -0.93 -6.48 32.49
CA ASP A 214 -1.80 -6.25 31.35
C ASP A 214 -2.25 -4.77 31.35
N ALA A 215 -1.72 -4.01 30.39
CA ALA A 215 -2.02 -2.60 30.26
C ALA A 215 -3.50 -2.33 30.01
N ALA A 216 -4.24 -3.25 29.39
CA ALA A 216 -5.67 -3.12 29.13
C ALA A 216 -6.50 -2.98 30.42
N LEU A 217 -5.98 -3.47 31.55
CA LEU A 217 -6.66 -3.42 32.85
C LEU A 217 -6.45 -2.10 33.61
N LEU A 218 -5.61 -1.20 33.11
CA LEU A 218 -5.35 0.09 33.75
C LEU A 218 -6.58 1.01 33.71
N SER A 219 -7.14 1.32 34.88
CA SER A 219 -8.19 2.34 35.01
C SER A 219 -7.65 3.77 34.80
N ASN A 220 -8.52 4.70 34.43
CA ASN A 220 -8.17 6.13 34.35
C ASN A 220 -7.67 6.65 35.71
N GLU A 221 -8.25 6.19 36.81
CA GLU A 221 -7.82 6.50 38.17
C GLU A 221 -6.39 6.00 38.42
N ALA A 222 -6.09 4.74 38.07
CA ALA A 222 -4.75 4.16 38.21
C ALA A 222 -3.71 4.91 37.36
N ILE A 223 -4.03 5.25 36.10
CA ILE A 223 -3.13 6.02 35.23
C ILE A 223 -2.83 7.40 35.84
N ASN A 224 -3.86 8.10 36.33
CA ASN A 224 -3.66 9.40 36.97
C ASN A 224 -2.85 9.30 38.26
N GLU A 225 -3.05 8.25 39.05
CA GLU A 225 -2.30 7.99 40.29
C GLU A 225 -0.83 7.67 40.00
N LEU A 226 -0.55 6.82 39.00
CA LEU A 226 0.79 6.53 38.50
C LEU A 226 1.48 7.79 38.02
N ALA A 227 0.87 8.52 37.08
CA ALA A 227 1.46 9.73 36.53
C ALA A 227 1.72 10.79 37.60
N THR A 228 0.78 10.98 38.53
CA THR A 228 0.94 11.94 39.64
C THR A 228 2.08 11.51 40.56
N SER A 229 2.14 10.24 40.96
CA SER A 229 3.14 9.76 41.91
C SER A 229 4.56 9.84 41.32
N ILE A 230 4.72 9.43 40.07
CA ILE A 230 6.02 9.47 39.38
C ILE A 230 6.45 10.93 39.12
N SER A 231 5.52 11.82 38.75
CA SER A 231 5.84 13.23 38.42
C SER A 231 5.98 14.14 39.65
N THR A 232 5.54 13.71 40.83
CA THR A 232 5.64 14.51 42.07
C THR A 232 7.02 14.41 42.70
N SER A 233 7.67 13.25 42.64
CA SER A 233 9.05 13.07 43.11
C SER A 233 10.04 13.56 42.05
N ILE A 234 11.00 14.37 42.47
CA ILE A 234 12.10 14.84 41.62
C ILE A 234 12.96 13.66 41.17
N ILE A 235 13.23 12.72 42.08
CA ILE A 235 13.98 11.49 41.78
C ILE A 235 13.23 10.67 40.74
N MET A 236 11.94 10.38 40.95
CA MET A 236 11.16 9.59 40.00
C MET A 236 11.04 10.27 38.65
N SER A 237 10.80 11.58 38.63
CA SER A 237 10.71 12.37 37.40
C SER A 237 12.01 12.31 36.57
N HIS A 238 13.17 12.34 37.24
CA HIS A 238 14.47 12.18 36.59
C HIS A 238 14.65 10.78 35.99
N ASN A 239 14.08 9.76 36.62
CA ASN A 239 14.17 8.37 36.20
C ASN A 239 13.02 7.90 35.30
N ILE A 240 12.06 8.77 34.91
CA ILE A 240 10.99 8.38 33.98
C ILE A 240 11.53 7.69 32.71
N PRO A 241 12.59 8.17 32.04
CA PRO A 241 13.10 7.50 30.86
C PRO A 241 13.48 6.03 31.06
N ILE A 242 14.17 5.72 32.17
CA ILE A 242 14.58 4.35 32.47
C ILE A 242 13.40 3.49 32.93
N ILE A 243 12.44 4.10 33.65
CA ILE A 243 11.18 3.43 34.04
C ILE A 243 10.39 3.02 32.80
N LEU A 244 10.16 3.96 31.87
CA LEU A 244 9.37 3.69 30.66
C LEU A 244 10.05 2.67 29.76
N THR A 245 11.37 2.75 29.57
CA THR A 245 12.09 1.76 28.75
C THR A 245 12.17 0.37 29.40
N SER A 246 11.82 0.24 30.69
CA SER A 246 11.71 -1.05 31.39
C SER A 246 10.31 -1.65 31.35
N ILE A 247 9.30 -0.90 30.91
CA ILE A 247 7.95 -1.41 30.68
C ILE A 247 7.94 -2.05 29.29
N ASP A 248 7.44 -3.27 29.18
CA ASP A 248 7.17 -3.86 27.88
C ASP A 248 5.93 -3.20 27.27
N PHE A 249 6.11 -2.47 26.18
CA PHE A 249 5.02 -1.82 25.43
C PHE A 249 4.56 -2.65 24.21
N GLY A 250 5.14 -3.85 24.01
CA GLY A 250 5.05 -4.60 22.74
C GLY A 250 5.93 -4.01 21.62
N ILE A 251 6.47 -2.80 21.81
CA ILE A 251 7.43 -2.13 20.92
C ILE A 251 8.57 -1.52 21.72
N ASN A 252 9.74 -1.41 21.10
CA ASN A 252 10.87 -0.68 21.68
C ASN A 252 10.66 0.83 21.56
N ILE A 253 10.10 1.46 22.60
CA ILE A 253 9.83 2.90 22.60
C ILE A 253 11.12 3.72 22.62
N GLU A 254 11.20 4.69 21.71
CA GLU A 254 12.20 5.75 21.69
C GLU A 254 11.65 7.03 22.34
N ILE A 255 12.42 7.64 23.25
CA ILE A 255 12.00 8.86 23.95
C ILE A 255 12.61 10.09 23.24
N PRO A 256 11.80 11.00 22.68
CA PRO A 256 12.32 12.20 22.01
C PRO A 256 13.01 13.15 22.99
N GLU A 257 14.11 13.78 22.56
CA GLU A 257 14.84 14.80 23.36
C GLU A 257 13.96 16.01 23.76
N THR A 258 12.85 16.23 23.05
CA THR A 258 11.91 17.35 23.28
C THR A 258 10.95 17.11 24.43
N VAL A 259 10.90 15.90 25.00
CA VAL A 259 10.02 15.56 26.11
C VAL A 259 10.65 16.02 27.44
N THR A 260 9.83 16.66 28.29
CA THR A 260 10.21 17.03 29.64
C THR A 260 9.35 16.27 30.64
N PHE A 261 10.00 15.66 31.61
CA PHE A 261 9.36 14.83 32.64
C PHE A 261 9.12 15.59 33.95
N ALA A 262 9.54 16.85 34.04
CA ALA A 262 9.36 17.65 35.25
C ALA A 262 7.98 18.32 35.33
N GLY A 263 7.34 18.22 36.50
CA GLY A 263 6.13 18.94 36.85
C GLY A 263 4.91 18.55 36.01
N GLU A 264 4.01 19.51 35.79
CA GLU A 264 2.70 19.25 35.15
C GLU A 264 2.82 18.78 33.69
N ALA A 265 3.87 19.22 32.98
CA ALA A 265 4.13 18.78 31.62
C ALA A 265 4.51 17.29 31.56
N GLY A 266 5.40 16.84 32.46
CA GLY A 266 5.74 15.42 32.61
C GLY A 266 4.54 14.58 33.02
N ARG A 267 3.75 15.06 33.99
CA ARG A 267 2.51 14.40 34.41
C ARG A 267 1.55 14.20 33.24
N THR A 268 1.34 15.25 32.44
CA THR A 268 0.47 15.19 31.26
C THR A 268 0.97 14.17 30.24
N GLU A 269 2.28 14.16 29.96
CA GLU A 269 2.86 13.20 29.02
C GLU A 269 2.72 11.75 29.51
N VAL A 270 2.99 11.47 30.79
CA VAL A 270 2.86 10.12 31.36
C VAL A 270 1.41 9.66 31.34
N VAL A 271 0.44 10.54 31.65
CA VAL A 271 -0.99 10.23 31.50
C VAL A 271 -1.31 9.87 30.05
N SER A 272 -0.93 10.71 29.09
CA SER A 272 -1.20 10.46 27.68
C SER A 272 -0.58 9.15 27.19
N LEU A 273 0.69 8.89 27.56
CA LEU A 273 1.42 7.69 27.16
C LEU A 273 0.77 6.41 27.70
N LEU A 274 0.50 6.35 29.00
CA LEU A 274 -0.13 5.17 29.61
C LEU A 274 -1.56 4.98 29.13
N THR A 275 -2.28 6.06 28.82
CA THR A 275 -3.61 5.99 28.20
C THR A 275 -3.53 5.41 26.79
N ALA A 276 -2.58 5.88 25.98
CA ALA A 276 -2.37 5.33 24.63
C ALA A 276 -1.97 3.86 24.67
N TYR A 277 -1.09 3.49 25.61
CA TYR A 277 -0.66 2.11 25.76
C TYR A 277 -1.80 1.18 26.18
N ARG A 278 -2.59 1.59 27.18
CA ARG A 278 -3.82 0.87 27.56
C ARG A 278 -4.74 0.71 26.36
N ASP A 279 -5.00 1.78 25.60
CA ASP A 279 -5.97 1.74 24.49
C ASP A 279 -5.49 0.80 23.35
N ILE A 280 -4.19 0.82 23.03
CA ILE A 280 -3.58 -0.10 22.06
C ILE A 280 -3.70 -1.56 22.54
N SER A 281 -3.37 -1.81 23.80
CA SER A 281 -3.42 -3.15 24.41
C SER A 281 -4.85 -3.68 24.54
N ALA A 282 -5.81 -2.85 24.97
CA ALA A 282 -7.20 -3.23 25.15
C ALA A 282 -7.90 -3.63 23.84
N LEU A 283 -7.42 -3.10 22.72
CA LEU A 283 -7.92 -3.43 21.38
C LEU A 283 -7.09 -4.52 20.70
N GLY A 284 -6.00 -4.97 21.32
CA GLY A 284 -5.10 -5.97 20.76
C GLY A 284 -4.46 -5.53 19.44
N LEU A 285 -4.19 -4.23 19.26
CA LEU A 285 -3.67 -3.69 17.98
C LEU A 285 -2.34 -4.34 17.55
N LEU A 286 -1.55 -4.79 18.52
CA LEU A 286 -0.25 -5.43 18.33
C LEU A 286 -0.32 -6.96 18.52
N ASP A 287 -1.51 -7.52 18.75
CA ASP A 287 -1.69 -8.95 18.98
C ASP A 287 -1.69 -9.73 17.66
N GLU A 288 -1.11 -10.93 17.67
CA GLU A 288 -1.20 -11.85 16.53
C GLU A 288 -2.67 -12.19 16.22
N GLY A 289 -3.10 -11.95 14.99
CA GLY A 289 -4.47 -12.23 14.53
C GLY A 289 -5.47 -11.10 14.80
N PHE A 290 -5.02 -9.90 15.15
CA PHE A 290 -5.84 -8.69 15.14
C PHE A 290 -6.55 -8.50 13.80
N ASN A 291 -7.86 -8.22 13.85
CA ASN A 291 -8.67 -7.97 12.66
C ASN A 291 -9.14 -6.51 12.65
N ALA A 292 -8.57 -5.70 11.76
CA ALA A 292 -8.88 -4.29 11.69
C ALA A 292 -10.34 -3.99 11.34
N ALA A 293 -11.03 -4.91 10.66
CA ALA A 293 -12.45 -4.78 10.34
C ALA A 293 -13.34 -4.64 11.58
N ASP A 294 -12.88 -5.10 12.75
CA ASP A 294 -13.63 -5.04 14.01
C ASP A 294 -13.52 -3.68 14.73
N LEU A 295 -12.70 -2.75 14.23
CA LEU A 295 -12.54 -1.42 14.82
C LEU A 295 -13.80 -0.55 14.68
N SER A 296 -14.38 -0.11 15.80
CA SER A 296 -15.45 0.89 15.77
C SER A 296 -14.91 2.32 15.55
N ASN A 297 -15.77 3.25 15.15
CA ASN A 297 -15.39 4.66 15.04
C ASN A 297 -15.00 5.25 16.40
N GLU A 298 -15.64 4.79 17.48
CA GLU A 298 -15.31 5.17 18.85
C GLU A 298 -13.91 4.68 19.26
N ASP A 299 -13.54 3.45 18.88
CA ASP A 299 -12.20 2.90 19.15
C ASP A 299 -11.13 3.70 18.39
N ILE A 300 -11.37 3.98 17.11
CA ILE A 300 -10.47 4.77 16.27
C ILE A 300 -10.28 6.18 16.84
N ASP A 301 -11.36 6.86 17.24
CA ASP A 301 -11.25 8.21 17.83
C ASP A 301 -10.52 8.20 19.17
N SER A 302 -10.75 7.18 20.01
CA SER A 302 -10.06 7.01 21.29
C SER A 302 -8.56 6.81 21.08
N ILE A 303 -8.16 5.83 20.26
CA ILE A 303 -6.75 5.56 19.97
C ILE A 303 -6.08 6.80 19.36
N ALA A 304 -6.69 7.38 18.33
CA ALA A 304 -6.12 8.55 17.66
C ALA A 304 -5.93 9.73 18.63
N THR A 305 -6.88 9.92 19.54
CA THR A 305 -6.78 10.95 20.59
C THR A 305 -5.66 10.63 21.58
N SER A 306 -5.61 9.40 22.09
CA SER A 306 -4.64 9.00 23.11
C SER A 306 -3.21 9.04 22.56
N ILE A 307 -2.98 8.53 21.36
CA ILE A 307 -1.69 8.56 20.67
C ILE A 307 -1.26 10.01 20.39
N SER A 308 -2.11 10.80 19.72
CA SER A 308 -1.73 12.16 19.29
C SER A 308 -1.48 13.12 20.46
N ASN A 309 -2.03 12.83 21.64
CA ASN A 309 -1.80 13.60 22.87
C ASN A 309 -0.49 13.23 23.59
N SER A 310 0.14 12.10 23.27
CA SER A 310 1.44 11.70 23.81
C SER A 310 2.53 11.98 22.78
N LYS A 311 3.51 12.81 23.16
CA LYS A 311 4.67 13.08 22.30
C LYS A 311 5.52 11.84 22.07
N ILE A 312 5.65 11.00 23.11
CA ILE A 312 6.38 9.74 23.03
C ILE A 312 5.66 8.80 22.07
N MET A 313 4.36 8.55 22.27
CA MET A 313 3.63 7.62 21.40
C MET A 313 3.55 8.14 19.95
N ALA A 314 3.25 9.42 19.74
CA ALA A 314 3.26 10.04 18.42
C ALA A 314 4.60 9.88 17.68
N HIS A 315 5.72 10.02 18.39
CA HIS A 315 7.05 9.80 17.82
C HIS A 315 7.28 8.34 17.38
N ASN A 316 6.68 7.39 18.10
CA ASN A 316 6.85 5.96 17.87
C ASN A 316 5.77 5.35 16.95
N ILE A 317 4.84 6.14 16.40
CA ILE A 317 3.84 5.62 15.46
C ILE A 317 4.46 4.92 14.25
N PRO A 318 5.57 5.38 13.66
CA PRO A 318 6.24 4.64 12.61
C PRO A 318 6.69 3.23 13.01
N LEU A 319 6.96 2.97 14.30
CA LEU A 319 7.23 1.63 14.80
C LEU A 319 5.94 0.83 14.94
N VAL A 320 4.89 1.44 15.53
CA VAL A 320 3.55 0.82 15.66
C VAL A 320 3.03 0.36 14.29
N VAL A 321 3.07 1.23 13.27
CA VAL A 321 2.57 0.94 11.92
C VAL A 321 3.36 -0.20 11.24
N LYS A 322 4.64 -0.37 11.56
CA LYS A 322 5.46 -1.46 11.01
C LYS A 322 5.18 -2.82 11.65
N GLU A 323 4.75 -2.83 12.91
CA GLU A 323 4.41 -4.07 13.62
C GLU A 323 2.97 -4.53 13.33
N ILE A 324 2.08 -3.62 12.93
CA ILE A 324 0.73 -3.97 12.48
C ILE A 324 0.81 -4.62 11.10
N ASP A 325 0.16 -5.77 10.94
CA ASP A 325 0.04 -6.45 9.64
C ASP A 325 -1.02 -5.79 8.77
N PHE A 326 -0.62 -4.82 7.95
CA PHE A 326 -1.51 -4.19 6.97
C PHE A 326 -1.78 -5.07 5.73
N GLY A 327 -1.24 -6.29 5.65
CA GLY A 327 -1.21 -7.11 4.43
C GLY A 327 -0.17 -6.64 3.40
N MET A 328 0.56 -5.57 3.70
CA MET A 328 1.60 -4.97 2.85
C MET A 328 2.58 -4.15 3.70
N GLU A 329 3.80 -3.94 3.21
CA GLU A 329 4.78 -3.06 3.89
C GLU A 329 4.40 -1.59 3.66
N ILE A 330 3.92 -0.91 4.72
CA ILE A 330 3.51 0.49 4.66
C ILE A 330 4.72 1.43 4.64
N VAL A 331 4.76 2.33 3.67
CA VAL A 331 5.72 3.43 3.57
C VAL A 331 5.13 4.70 4.17
N ILE A 332 5.79 5.29 5.15
CA ILE A 332 5.35 6.53 5.80
C ILE A 332 6.06 7.73 5.17
N PRO A 333 5.34 8.71 4.59
CA PRO A 333 5.95 9.93 4.05
C PRO A 333 6.61 10.79 5.13
N GLU A 334 7.71 11.48 4.77
CA GLU A 334 8.49 12.30 5.71
C GLU A 334 7.72 13.53 6.27
N ASP A 335 6.65 13.98 5.60
CA ASP A 335 5.88 15.17 5.98
C ASP A 335 4.66 14.87 6.87
N VAL A 336 4.50 13.63 7.30
CA VAL A 336 3.41 13.23 8.21
C VAL A 336 3.74 13.63 9.65
N VAL A 337 2.78 14.29 10.31
CA VAL A 337 2.85 14.68 11.72
C VAL A 337 1.86 13.85 12.51
N PHE A 338 2.33 13.21 13.59
CA PHE A 338 1.49 12.36 14.46
C PHE A 338 1.11 13.03 15.79
N GLU A 339 1.69 14.18 16.12
CA GLU A 339 1.39 14.92 17.36
C GLU A 339 0.22 15.90 17.17
N GLY A 340 -0.62 16.03 18.20
CA GLY A 340 -1.64 17.06 18.30
C GLY A 340 -2.82 16.88 17.33
N ALA A 341 -3.47 17.99 16.98
CA ALA A 341 -4.70 17.95 16.17
C ALA A 341 -4.49 17.39 14.75
N GLU A 342 -3.36 17.70 14.12
CA GLU A 342 -2.99 17.17 12.81
C GLU A 342 -2.73 15.65 12.89
N GLY A 343 -1.99 15.23 13.92
CA GLY A 343 -1.75 13.82 14.21
C GLY A 343 -3.03 13.03 14.46
N LYS A 344 -3.95 13.56 15.26
CA LYS A 344 -5.26 12.94 15.47
C LYS A 344 -5.97 12.69 14.13
N ILE A 345 -6.00 13.69 13.25
CA ILE A 345 -6.67 13.58 11.95
C ILE A 345 -6.02 12.47 11.11
N GLU A 346 -4.69 12.44 10.99
CA GLU A 346 -4.00 11.43 10.20
C GLU A 346 -4.18 10.03 10.79
N ILE A 347 -4.02 9.85 12.11
CA ILE A 347 -4.17 8.53 12.76
C ILE A 347 -5.62 8.03 12.62
N THR A 348 -6.62 8.92 12.79
CA THR A 348 -8.01 8.58 12.54
C THR A 348 -8.21 8.13 11.09
N ALA A 349 -7.68 8.88 10.11
CA ALA A 349 -7.82 8.53 8.70
C ALA A 349 -7.11 7.22 8.36
N LEU A 350 -5.89 7.00 8.88
CA LEU A 350 -5.11 5.78 8.67
C LEU A 350 -5.85 4.54 9.19
N LEU A 351 -6.30 4.57 10.46
CA LEU A 351 -7.00 3.44 11.05
C LEU A 351 -8.38 3.21 10.41
N THR A 352 -9.06 4.28 9.98
CA THR A 352 -10.33 4.16 9.22
C THR A 352 -10.09 3.48 7.88
N ALA A 353 -9.06 3.90 7.14
CA ALA A 353 -8.70 3.29 5.87
C ALA A 353 -8.26 1.84 6.04
N TYR A 354 -7.48 1.55 7.08
CA TYR A 354 -7.06 0.18 7.39
C TYR A 354 -8.26 -0.73 7.68
N ARG A 355 -9.19 -0.27 8.52
CA ARG A 355 -10.45 -0.98 8.77
C ARG A 355 -11.23 -1.22 7.49
N ASP A 356 -11.43 -0.20 6.66
CA ASP A 356 -12.25 -0.31 5.44
C ASP A 356 -11.61 -1.26 4.41
N VAL A 357 -10.28 -1.18 4.23
CA VAL A 357 -9.49 -2.10 3.39
C VAL A 357 -9.62 -3.55 3.89
N SER A 358 -9.49 -3.76 5.20
CA SER A 358 -9.63 -5.08 5.84
C SER A 358 -11.06 -5.61 5.77
N ALA A 359 -12.07 -4.78 6.02
CA ALA A 359 -13.49 -5.19 6.02
C ALA A 359 -13.98 -5.66 4.65
N ILE A 360 -13.40 -5.11 3.58
CA ILE A 360 -13.69 -5.47 2.20
C ILE A 360 -12.80 -6.64 1.73
N GLY A 361 -11.73 -6.96 2.47
CA GLY A 361 -10.73 -7.94 2.06
C GLY A 361 -9.95 -7.51 0.82
N LEU A 362 -9.74 -6.20 0.64
CA LEU A 362 -9.16 -5.64 -0.60
C LEU A 362 -7.77 -6.21 -0.93
N LEU A 363 -7.00 -6.59 0.09
CA LEU A 363 -5.64 -7.13 -0.05
C LEU A 363 -5.60 -8.67 0.08
N GLU A 364 -6.76 -9.34 0.11
CA GLU A 364 -6.83 -10.80 0.20
C GLU A 364 -6.78 -11.43 -1.20
N GLU A 365 -6.15 -12.61 -1.34
CA GLU A 365 -6.12 -13.36 -2.62
C GLU A 365 -7.52 -13.72 -3.15
N SER A 366 -8.54 -13.77 -2.28
CA SER A 366 -9.92 -14.05 -2.66
C SER A 366 -10.74 -12.80 -3.00
N PHE A 367 -10.12 -11.63 -3.06
CA PHE A 367 -10.80 -10.40 -3.40
C PHE A 367 -11.41 -10.47 -4.81
N ASP A 368 -12.70 -10.14 -4.92
CA ASP A 368 -13.42 -10.08 -6.18
C ASP A 368 -14.06 -8.70 -6.30
N ALA A 369 -13.48 -7.89 -7.19
CA ALA A 369 -13.91 -6.52 -7.41
C ALA A 369 -15.37 -6.42 -7.88
N ALA A 370 -15.93 -7.47 -8.52
CA ALA A 370 -17.32 -7.48 -8.94
C ALA A 370 -18.31 -7.40 -7.76
N ASN A 371 -17.88 -7.74 -6.54
CA ASN A 371 -18.69 -7.67 -5.32
C ASN A 371 -18.66 -6.30 -4.64
N LEU A 372 -17.85 -5.35 -5.11
CA LEU A 372 -17.80 -4.00 -4.53
C LEU A 372 -19.12 -3.25 -4.72
N SER A 373 -19.78 -2.88 -3.62
CA SER A 373 -20.93 -1.98 -3.69
C SER A 373 -20.49 -0.52 -3.90
N ASN A 374 -21.41 0.35 -4.29
CA ASN A 374 -21.14 1.80 -4.37
C ASN A 374 -20.80 2.39 -2.98
N GLU A 375 -21.34 1.81 -1.90
CA GLU A 375 -21.06 2.25 -0.53
C GLU A 375 -19.63 1.85 -0.12
N ASP A 376 -19.18 0.66 -0.51
CA ASP A 376 -17.81 0.18 -0.28
C ASP A 376 -16.79 1.07 -1.01
N ILE A 377 -17.05 1.36 -2.28
CA ILE A 377 -16.20 2.25 -3.10
C ILE A 377 -16.14 3.65 -2.50
N ASP A 378 -17.26 4.21 -2.06
CA ASP A 378 -17.30 5.53 -1.44
C ASP A 378 -16.54 5.56 -0.10
N SER A 379 -16.68 4.50 0.71
CA SER A 379 -15.96 4.36 1.98
C SER A 379 -14.46 4.29 1.75
N LEU A 380 -14.00 3.37 0.89
CA LEU A 380 -12.57 3.22 0.53
C LEU A 380 -11.99 4.50 -0.05
N ALA A 381 -12.67 5.10 -1.03
CA ALA A 381 -12.20 6.33 -1.64
C ALA A 381 -12.10 7.47 -0.62
N THR A 382 -13.06 7.58 0.30
CA THR A 382 -13.06 8.60 1.36
C THR A 382 -11.96 8.35 2.38
N SER A 383 -11.85 7.14 2.90
CA SER A 383 -10.90 6.81 3.97
C SER A 383 -9.46 6.82 3.48
N ILE A 384 -9.16 6.19 2.34
CA ILE A 384 -7.81 6.18 1.76
C ILE A 384 -7.35 7.59 1.39
N SER A 385 -8.18 8.37 0.68
CA SER A 385 -7.79 9.73 0.26
C SER A 385 -7.65 10.74 1.40
N SER A 386 -8.23 10.43 2.57
CA SER A 386 -8.12 11.25 3.77
C SER A 386 -6.84 11.00 4.57
N SER A 387 -6.21 9.83 4.40
CA SER A 387 -4.92 9.51 5.03
C SER A 387 -3.79 9.75 4.04
N LYS A 388 -2.84 10.60 4.43
CA LYS A 388 -1.61 10.81 3.65
C LYS A 388 -0.82 9.52 3.49
N ILE A 389 -0.75 8.71 4.55
CA ILE A 389 -0.04 7.44 4.53
C ILE A 389 -0.70 6.50 3.53
N MET A 390 -2.01 6.25 3.63
CA MET A 390 -2.69 5.32 2.71
C MET A 390 -2.70 5.83 1.27
N SER A 391 -2.90 7.14 1.06
CA SER A 391 -2.80 7.77 -0.26
C SER A 391 -1.42 7.58 -0.90
N HIS A 392 -0.35 7.68 -0.12
CA HIS A 392 1.01 7.44 -0.60
C HIS A 392 1.25 5.98 -1.01
N ASN A 393 0.57 5.04 -0.36
CA ASN A 393 0.73 3.60 -0.58
C ASN A 393 -0.22 3.02 -1.63
N ILE A 394 -1.04 3.83 -2.32
CA ILE A 394 -1.93 3.34 -3.38
C ILE A 394 -1.21 2.56 -4.49
N PRO A 395 -0.02 2.96 -4.97
CA PRO A 395 0.72 2.15 -5.94
C PRO A 395 0.96 0.72 -5.45
N LEU A 396 1.35 0.55 -4.19
CA LEU A 396 1.57 -0.77 -3.59
C LEU A 396 0.25 -1.52 -3.37
N ILE A 397 -0.83 -0.83 -3.02
CA ILE A 397 -2.19 -1.43 -2.95
C ILE A 397 -2.59 -1.97 -4.32
N ILE A 398 -2.39 -1.18 -5.40
CA ILE A 398 -2.69 -1.60 -6.77
C ILE A 398 -1.85 -2.82 -7.17
N GLU A 399 -0.55 -2.83 -6.87
CA GLU A 399 0.31 -3.98 -7.12
C GLU A 399 -0.12 -5.23 -6.34
N THR A 400 -0.69 -5.06 -5.14
CA THR A 400 -1.14 -6.18 -4.29
C THR A 400 -2.49 -6.76 -4.74
N ILE A 401 -3.37 -5.95 -5.33
CA ILE A 401 -4.71 -6.37 -5.79
C ILE A 401 -4.66 -7.37 -6.98
N ASP A 402 -3.47 -7.77 -7.45
CA ASP A 402 -3.24 -8.68 -8.59
C ASP A 402 -4.23 -8.43 -9.74
N PHE A 403 -4.23 -7.19 -10.23
CA PHE A 403 -4.94 -6.91 -11.46
C PHE A 403 -4.42 -7.88 -12.53
N VAL A 404 -5.33 -8.56 -13.23
CA VAL A 404 -5.00 -9.46 -14.36
C VAL A 404 -4.23 -8.72 -15.47
N MET A 405 -4.12 -7.40 -15.37
CA MET A 405 -3.37 -6.50 -16.22
C MET A 405 -2.31 -5.70 -15.45
N THR A 406 -1.21 -5.36 -16.11
CA THR A 406 -0.25 -4.39 -15.57
C THR A 406 -0.88 -2.99 -15.60
N ILE A 407 -0.96 -2.34 -14.43
CA ILE A 407 -1.41 -0.95 -14.30
C ILE A 407 -0.21 -0.02 -14.15
N GLU A 408 -0.05 0.91 -15.09
CA GLU A 408 0.88 2.03 -14.98
C GLU A 408 0.19 3.24 -14.34
N ILE A 409 0.78 3.81 -13.29
CA ILE A 409 0.24 4.98 -12.60
C ILE A 409 0.89 6.25 -13.18
N PRO A 410 0.11 7.18 -13.78
CA PRO A 410 0.67 8.41 -14.31
C PRO A 410 1.26 9.29 -13.20
N GLU A 411 2.44 9.90 -13.46
CA GLU A 411 3.22 10.66 -12.45
C GLU A 411 2.48 11.87 -11.84
N ASP A 412 1.46 12.40 -12.51
CA ASP A 412 0.69 13.58 -12.10
C ASP A 412 -0.65 13.23 -11.42
N VAL A 413 -0.90 11.95 -11.12
CA VAL A 413 -2.05 11.55 -10.32
C VAL A 413 -1.80 11.89 -8.85
N SER A 414 -2.79 12.52 -8.22
CA SER A 414 -2.79 12.81 -6.79
C SER A 414 -3.86 11.96 -6.11
N PHE A 415 -3.44 11.22 -5.10
CA PHE A 415 -4.28 10.32 -4.31
C PHE A 415 -4.82 10.96 -3.03
N GLU A 416 -4.43 12.21 -2.73
CA GLU A 416 -4.82 12.90 -1.51
C GLU A 416 -6.04 13.82 -1.72
N GLY A 417 -6.88 13.90 -0.68
CA GLY A 417 -8.02 14.80 -0.60
C GLY A 417 -9.05 14.57 -1.70
N ASN A 418 -9.73 15.64 -2.13
CA ASN A 418 -10.84 15.52 -3.09
C ASN A 418 -10.41 14.98 -4.47
N ASN A 419 -9.18 15.28 -4.91
CA ASN A 419 -8.68 14.74 -6.18
C ASN A 419 -8.43 13.23 -6.04
N GLY A 420 -7.84 12.83 -4.91
CA GLY A 420 -7.67 11.43 -4.54
C GLY A 420 -8.97 10.66 -4.48
N TYR A 421 -9.95 11.18 -3.73
CA TYR A 421 -11.29 10.59 -3.65
C TYR A 421 -11.88 10.33 -5.03
N LEU A 422 -11.85 11.32 -5.93
CA LEU A 422 -12.41 11.18 -7.28
C LEU A 422 -11.67 10.12 -8.10
N GLU A 423 -10.33 10.09 -8.03
CA GLU A 423 -9.55 9.12 -8.78
C GLU A 423 -9.73 7.69 -8.23
N ILE A 424 -9.63 7.50 -6.91
CA ILE A 424 -9.80 6.18 -6.27
C ILE A 424 -11.21 5.64 -6.49
N SER A 425 -12.23 6.48 -6.28
CA SER A 425 -13.62 6.10 -6.52
C SER A 425 -13.83 5.70 -7.99
N SER A 426 -13.29 6.47 -8.93
CA SER A 426 -13.41 6.15 -10.35
C SER A 426 -12.63 4.89 -10.74
N LEU A 427 -11.44 4.69 -10.17
CA LEU A 427 -10.58 3.52 -10.39
C LEU A 427 -11.28 2.25 -9.91
N LEU A 428 -11.76 2.23 -8.66
CA LEU A 428 -12.46 1.06 -8.10
C LEU A 428 -13.79 0.80 -8.82
N THR A 429 -14.51 1.85 -9.22
CA THR A 429 -15.73 1.71 -10.03
C THR A 429 -15.42 1.07 -11.39
N ALA A 430 -14.41 1.57 -12.08
CA ALA A 430 -13.99 1.02 -13.36
C ALA A 430 -13.48 -0.42 -13.22
N TYR A 431 -12.72 -0.73 -12.17
CA TYR A 431 -12.24 -2.09 -11.93
C TYR A 431 -13.38 -3.07 -11.65
N ARG A 432 -14.34 -2.68 -10.81
CA ARG A 432 -15.58 -3.44 -10.60
C ARG A 432 -16.32 -3.65 -11.92
N ASP A 433 -16.55 -2.60 -12.70
CA ASP A 433 -17.34 -2.68 -13.93
C ASP A 433 -16.65 -3.56 -15.00
N VAL A 434 -15.31 -3.50 -15.10
CA VAL A 434 -14.48 -4.42 -15.91
C VAL A 434 -14.67 -5.87 -15.43
N SER A 435 -14.66 -6.10 -14.12
CA SER A 435 -14.79 -7.42 -13.51
C SER A 435 -16.21 -8.00 -13.66
N ILE A 436 -17.27 -7.19 -13.47
CA ILE A 436 -18.68 -7.61 -13.66
C ILE A 436 -18.92 -8.09 -15.08
N LEU A 437 -18.31 -7.43 -16.06
CA LEU A 437 -18.44 -7.76 -17.46
C LEU A 437 -17.52 -8.91 -17.89
N GLY A 438 -16.63 -9.37 -17.00
CA GLY A 438 -15.66 -10.42 -17.30
C GLY A 438 -14.65 -10.01 -18.37
N LEU A 439 -14.35 -8.72 -18.54
CA LEU A 439 -13.45 -8.23 -19.61
C LEU A 439 -12.04 -8.84 -19.55
N LEU A 440 -11.64 -9.35 -18.38
CA LEU A 440 -10.34 -9.95 -18.12
C LEU A 440 -10.42 -11.49 -18.06
N ASP A 441 -11.58 -12.08 -18.29
CA ASP A 441 -11.77 -13.54 -18.30
C ASP A 441 -11.36 -14.13 -19.66
N GLU A 442 -10.74 -15.32 -19.65
CA GLU A 442 -10.36 -16.03 -20.89
C GLU A 442 -11.56 -16.33 -21.81
N ASP A 443 -12.76 -16.47 -21.24
CA ASP A 443 -14.01 -16.77 -21.96
C ASP A 443 -14.83 -15.50 -22.30
N PHE A 444 -14.24 -14.31 -22.22
CA PHE A 444 -14.93 -13.06 -22.51
C PHE A 444 -15.44 -12.98 -23.95
N ASP A 445 -16.75 -12.76 -24.12
CA ASP A 445 -17.39 -12.52 -25.42
C ASP A 445 -17.93 -11.10 -25.49
N ALA A 446 -17.15 -10.22 -26.11
CA ALA A 446 -17.55 -8.83 -26.35
C ALA A 446 -18.88 -8.71 -27.10
N GLY A 447 -19.24 -9.72 -27.90
CA GLY A 447 -20.50 -9.77 -28.62
C GLY A 447 -21.74 -9.83 -27.74
N LEU A 448 -21.60 -10.14 -26.45
CA LEU A 448 -22.71 -10.16 -25.49
C LEU A 448 -22.93 -8.81 -24.78
N MET A 449 -22.04 -7.82 -24.96
CA MET A 449 -22.17 -6.51 -24.33
C MET A 449 -23.39 -5.74 -24.83
N THR A 450 -24.23 -5.26 -23.91
CA THR A 450 -25.33 -4.37 -24.24
C THR A 450 -24.85 -2.92 -24.40
N ASN A 451 -25.68 -2.05 -25.00
CA ASN A 451 -25.37 -0.62 -25.05
C ASN A 451 -25.27 0.02 -23.65
N GLU A 452 -26.03 -0.50 -22.68
CA GLU A 452 -25.98 -0.01 -21.30
C GLU A 452 -24.66 -0.39 -20.62
N ASP A 453 -24.18 -1.62 -20.86
CA ASP A 453 -22.87 -2.09 -20.39
C ASP A 453 -21.74 -1.23 -20.96
N ILE A 454 -21.77 -0.97 -22.28
CA ILE A 454 -20.79 -0.14 -22.97
C ILE A 454 -20.82 1.29 -22.43
N GLU A 455 -22.00 1.90 -22.27
CA GLU A 455 -22.11 3.27 -21.77
C GLU A 455 -21.59 3.40 -20.33
N SER A 456 -21.94 2.44 -19.46
CA SER A 456 -21.49 2.41 -18.07
C SER A 456 -19.98 2.23 -17.98
N LEU A 457 -19.43 1.23 -18.68
CA LEU A 457 -18.01 0.93 -18.68
C LEU A 457 -17.20 2.10 -19.24
N ALA A 458 -17.64 2.68 -20.37
CA ALA A 458 -16.98 3.84 -20.97
C ALA A 458 -16.98 5.05 -20.02
N LEU A 459 -18.08 5.27 -19.30
CA LEU A 459 -18.14 6.32 -18.29
C LEU A 459 -17.14 6.07 -17.17
N SER A 460 -17.15 4.87 -16.58
CA SER A 460 -16.28 4.50 -15.46
C SER A 460 -14.81 4.59 -15.83
N ILE A 461 -14.39 4.02 -16.96
CA ILE A 461 -13.01 4.10 -17.46
C ILE A 461 -12.62 5.56 -17.74
N SER A 462 -13.47 6.34 -18.43
CA SER A 462 -13.12 7.73 -18.79
C SER A 462 -12.99 8.68 -17.59
N ASN A 463 -13.57 8.33 -16.44
CA ASN A 463 -13.50 9.14 -15.22
C ASN A 463 -12.20 8.91 -14.46
N SER A 464 -11.68 7.67 -14.44
CA SER A 464 -10.37 7.35 -13.85
C SER A 464 -9.27 7.68 -14.85
N LYS A 465 -8.32 8.50 -14.43
CA LYS A 465 -7.13 8.75 -15.24
C LYS A 465 -6.30 7.48 -15.41
N ILE A 466 -6.12 6.72 -14.33
CA ILE A 466 -5.35 5.47 -14.34
C ILE A 466 -5.94 4.49 -15.35
N MET A 467 -7.25 4.22 -15.29
CA MET A 467 -7.88 3.27 -16.23
C MET A 467 -7.86 3.78 -17.67
N ALA A 468 -8.11 5.07 -17.90
CA ALA A 468 -8.07 5.64 -19.24
C ALA A 468 -6.69 5.54 -19.89
N ASP A 469 -5.61 5.75 -19.13
CA ASP A 469 -4.23 5.65 -19.65
C ASP A 469 -3.80 4.18 -19.85
N ASN A 470 -4.44 3.23 -19.15
CA ASN A 470 -4.17 1.78 -19.26
C ASN A 470 -5.11 1.02 -20.21
N ILE A 471 -5.92 1.71 -21.01
CA ILE A 471 -6.77 1.08 -22.05
C ILE A 471 -6.01 0.10 -22.95
N PRO A 472 -4.78 0.39 -23.44
CA PRO A 472 -4.06 -0.56 -24.29
C PRO A 472 -3.85 -1.90 -23.59
N SER A 473 -3.48 -1.88 -22.30
CA SER A 473 -3.29 -3.08 -21.49
C SER A 473 -4.60 -3.86 -21.28
N ILE A 474 -5.74 -3.17 -21.12
CA ILE A 474 -7.06 -3.81 -21.04
C ILE A 474 -7.33 -4.61 -22.32
N PHE A 475 -7.09 -3.99 -23.49
CA PHE A 475 -7.32 -4.63 -24.78
C PHE A 475 -6.21 -5.58 -25.24
N GLU A 476 -5.02 -5.55 -24.63
CA GLU A 476 -3.99 -6.60 -24.80
C GLU A 476 -4.41 -7.91 -24.13
N THR A 477 -5.16 -7.82 -23.03
CA THR A 477 -5.68 -8.99 -22.30
C THR A 477 -6.82 -9.67 -23.07
N ILE A 478 -7.59 -8.87 -23.80
CA ILE A 478 -8.67 -9.32 -24.66
C ILE A 478 -8.05 -9.81 -25.99
N GLU A 479 -8.26 -11.06 -26.40
CA GLU A 479 -7.69 -11.65 -27.63
C GLU A 479 -8.26 -11.01 -28.93
N LEU A 480 -7.89 -9.77 -29.21
CA LEU A 480 -8.13 -9.11 -30.49
C LEU A 480 -7.20 -9.63 -31.61
N GLY A 481 -6.19 -10.43 -31.26
CA GLY A 481 -5.08 -10.81 -32.13
C GLY A 481 -4.15 -9.63 -32.49
N VAL A 482 -4.47 -8.41 -32.04
CA VAL A 482 -3.76 -7.17 -32.37
C VAL A 482 -3.57 -6.33 -31.11
N ARG A 483 -2.35 -5.83 -30.92
CA ARG A 483 -2.06 -4.80 -29.92
C ARG A 483 -2.67 -3.47 -30.33
N ILE A 484 -3.64 -2.98 -29.56
CA ILE A 484 -4.29 -1.68 -29.79
C ILE A 484 -3.32 -0.54 -29.49
N GLU A 485 -3.11 0.34 -30.47
CA GLU A 485 -2.36 1.58 -30.31
C GLU A 485 -3.30 2.78 -30.18
N ILE A 486 -3.04 3.64 -29.19
CA ILE A 486 -3.77 4.90 -29.01
C ILE A 486 -3.07 5.99 -29.83
N PRO A 487 -3.79 6.74 -30.68
CA PRO A 487 -3.24 7.92 -31.35
C PRO A 487 -2.68 8.95 -30.35
N GLU A 488 -1.45 9.43 -30.58
CA GLU A 488 -0.74 10.32 -29.63
C GLU A 488 -1.49 11.61 -29.26
N ASP A 489 -2.41 12.08 -30.12
CA ASP A 489 -3.18 13.30 -29.92
C ASP A 489 -4.54 13.07 -29.23
N LEU A 490 -4.81 11.84 -28.77
CA LEU A 490 -6.08 11.44 -28.19
C LEU A 490 -6.01 11.48 -26.66
N THR A 491 -7.06 12.03 -26.04
CA THR A 491 -7.23 12.02 -24.58
C THR A 491 -8.45 11.17 -24.24
N LEU A 492 -8.25 10.12 -23.45
CA LEU A 492 -9.30 9.16 -23.09
C LEU A 492 -10.02 9.50 -21.79
N ARG A 493 -9.66 10.63 -21.17
CA ARG A 493 -10.30 11.15 -19.97
C ARG A 493 -11.44 12.12 -20.26
N GLY A 494 -12.48 12.06 -19.43
CA GLY A 494 -13.61 12.99 -19.43
C GLY A 494 -14.60 12.77 -20.59
N PRO A 495 -15.47 13.74 -20.90
CA PRO A 495 -16.59 13.53 -21.82
C PRO A 495 -16.19 13.11 -23.24
N ASN A 496 -15.09 13.65 -23.77
CA ASN A 496 -14.58 13.25 -25.09
C ASN A 496 -13.98 11.85 -25.04
N GLY A 497 -13.27 11.52 -23.95
CA GLY A 497 -12.76 10.19 -23.69
C GLY A 497 -13.86 9.15 -23.59
N LYS A 498 -14.95 9.45 -22.86
CA LYS A 498 -16.14 8.60 -22.80
C LYS A 498 -16.65 8.27 -24.20
N ILE A 499 -16.86 9.28 -25.05
CA ILE A 499 -17.38 9.09 -26.41
C ILE A 499 -16.45 8.18 -27.23
N GLU A 500 -15.15 8.38 -27.11
CA GLU A 500 -14.16 7.57 -27.81
C GLU A 500 -14.15 6.12 -27.31
N ILE A 501 -14.16 5.89 -25.99
CA ILE A 501 -14.18 4.55 -25.39
C ILE A 501 -15.51 3.84 -25.71
N GLU A 502 -16.63 4.54 -25.63
CA GLU A 502 -17.96 4.03 -26.02
C GLU A 502 -17.95 3.59 -27.50
N SER A 503 -17.36 4.41 -28.37
CA SER A 503 -17.23 4.09 -29.79
C SER A 503 -16.29 2.91 -30.03
N LEU A 504 -15.18 2.82 -29.28
CA LEU A 504 -14.23 1.70 -29.34
C LEU A 504 -14.89 0.38 -28.94
N LEU A 505 -15.54 0.35 -27.77
CA LEU A 505 -16.24 -0.83 -27.26
C LEU A 505 -17.41 -1.24 -28.17
N THR A 506 -18.14 -0.27 -28.73
CA THR A 506 -19.20 -0.53 -29.72
C THR A 506 -18.62 -1.18 -30.97
N ALA A 507 -17.55 -0.62 -31.52
CA ALA A 507 -16.90 -1.19 -32.70
C ALA A 507 -16.34 -2.58 -32.42
N TYR A 508 -15.78 -2.79 -31.23
CA TYR A 508 -15.24 -4.08 -30.84
C TYR A 508 -16.33 -5.16 -30.67
N ARG A 509 -17.44 -4.84 -30.00
CA ARG A 509 -18.62 -5.70 -29.94
C ARG A 509 -19.11 -6.03 -31.35
N ASP A 510 -19.31 -5.03 -32.20
CA ASP A 510 -19.91 -5.23 -33.52
C ASP A 510 -19.00 -6.07 -34.44
N VAL A 511 -17.66 -5.88 -34.36
CA VAL A 511 -16.68 -6.75 -35.02
C VAL A 511 -16.80 -8.19 -34.53
N THR A 512 -16.93 -8.39 -33.22
CA THR A 512 -17.01 -9.72 -32.58
C THR A 512 -18.34 -10.42 -32.91
N GLN A 513 -19.48 -9.72 -32.83
CA GLN A 513 -20.81 -10.28 -33.15
C GLN A 513 -20.91 -10.76 -34.60
N LEU A 514 -20.25 -10.06 -35.51
CA LEU A 514 -20.22 -10.43 -36.93
C LEU A 514 -19.20 -11.54 -37.22
N GLY A 515 -18.44 -11.98 -36.22
CA GLY A 515 -17.43 -13.03 -36.36
C GLY A 515 -16.24 -12.61 -37.21
N LEU A 516 -15.96 -11.30 -37.36
CA LEU A 516 -14.86 -10.83 -38.21
C LEU A 516 -13.49 -11.32 -37.75
N LEU A 517 -13.34 -11.60 -36.46
CA LEU A 517 -12.12 -12.14 -35.86
C LEU A 517 -12.08 -13.68 -35.85
N ASP A 518 -13.12 -14.35 -36.35
CA ASP A 518 -13.13 -15.82 -36.50
C ASP A 518 -12.28 -16.22 -37.71
N GLU A 519 -11.40 -17.22 -37.54
CA GLU A 519 -10.61 -17.82 -38.63
C GLU A 519 -11.50 -18.35 -39.78
N ASN A 520 -12.78 -18.64 -39.52
CA ASN A 520 -13.75 -19.12 -40.49
C ASN A 520 -14.72 -18.03 -40.98
N PHE A 521 -14.40 -16.75 -40.75
CA PHE A 521 -15.24 -15.64 -41.18
C PHE A 521 -15.51 -15.69 -42.70
N ASN A 522 -16.80 -15.66 -43.06
CA ASN A 522 -17.22 -15.60 -44.46
C ASN A 522 -17.81 -14.22 -44.77
N ALA A 523 -17.05 -13.38 -45.47
CA ALA A 523 -17.51 -12.05 -45.82
C ALA A 523 -18.78 -12.04 -46.69
N ALA A 524 -19.02 -13.09 -47.49
CA ALA A 524 -20.21 -13.23 -48.33
C ALA A 524 -21.52 -13.22 -47.50
N SER A 525 -21.48 -13.55 -46.21
CA SER A 525 -22.67 -13.52 -45.34
C SER A 525 -23.03 -12.15 -44.79
N LEU A 526 -22.21 -11.10 -44.99
CA LEU A 526 -22.49 -9.75 -44.49
C LEU A 526 -23.68 -9.11 -45.21
N GLU A 527 -24.72 -8.71 -44.48
CA GLU A 527 -25.79 -7.90 -45.05
C GLU A 527 -25.36 -6.43 -45.22
N ASN A 528 -26.05 -5.67 -46.06
CA ASN A 528 -25.74 -4.24 -46.23
C ASN A 528 -25.91 -3.45 -44.91
N GLU A 529 -26.86 -3.86 -44.07
CA GLU A 529 -27.08 -3.25 -42.75
C GLU A 529 -25.90 -3.52 -41.82
N ASP A 530 -25.35 -4.74 -41.82
CA ASP A 530 -24.16 -5.11 -41.03
C ASP A 530 -22.95 -4.28 -41.46
N ILE A 531 -22.72 -4.14 -42.78
CA ILE A 531 -21.62 -3.35 -43.33
C ILE A 531 -21.76 -1.88 -42.92
N ASP A 532 -22.95 -1.30 -43.07
CA ASP A 532 -23.17 0.12 -42.75
C ASP A 532 -23.05 0.38 -41.24
N ASN A 533 -23.54 -0.53 -40.40
CA ASN A 533 -23.43 -0.44 -38.95
C ASN A 533 -21.98 -0.55 -38.49
N LEU A 534 -21.25 -1.55 -39.00
CA LEU A 534 -19.86 -1.76 -38.66
C LEU A 534 -18.97 -0.60 -39.15
N ALA A 535 -19.16 -0.14 -40.39
CA ALA A 535 -18.46 1.02 -40.91
C ALA A 535 -18.76 2.28 -40.09
N GLU A 536 -19.99 2.43 -39.59
CA GLU A 536 -20.34 3.50 -38.67
C GLU A 536 -19.64 3.37 -37.32
N ALA A 537 -19.63 2.18 -36.73
CA ALA A 537 -19.00 1.93 -35.44
C ALA A 537 -17.48 2.17 -35.50
N ILE A 538 -16.79 1.55 -36.47
CA ILE A 538 -15.34 1.71 -36.65
C ILE A 538 -14.98 3.17 -36.93
N SER A 539 -15.71 3.85 -37.84
CA SER A 539 -15.38 5.24 -38.19
C SER A 539 -15.68 6.25 -37.08
N LYS A 540 -16.46 5.89 -36.06
CA LYS A 540 -16.71 6.74 -34.88
C LYS A 540 -15.62 6.64 -33.82
N SER A 541 -14.83 5.56 -33.79
CA SER A 541 -13.68 5.43 -32.91
C SER A 541 -12.40 5.77 -33.66
N ARG A 542 -11.67 6.77 -33.16
CA ARG A 542 -10.33 7.09 -33.67
C ARG A 542 -9.35 5.96 -33.40
N ILE A 543 -9.47 5.29 -32.25
CA ILE A 543 -8.64 4.13 -31.88
C ILE A 543 -8.91 2.98 -32.86
N MET A 544 -10.17 2.58 -33.06
CA MET A 544 -10.49 1.47 -33.95
C MET A 544 -10.09 1.78 -35.39
N ALA A 545 -10.39 2.98 -35.89
CA ALA A 545 -9.99 3.40 -37.22
C ALA A 545 -8.46 3.42 -37.41
N HIS A 546 -7.70 3.80 -36.38
CA HIS A 546 -6.23 3.77 -36.42
C HIS A 546 -5.67 2.35 -36.48
N ASN A 547 -6.29 1.42 -35.74
CA ASN A 547 -5.86 0.02 -35.67
C ASN A 547 -6.45 -0.87 -36.77
N LEU A 548 -7.40 -0.37 -37.56
CA LEU A 548 -8.06 -1.12 -38.62
C LEU A 548 -7.09 -1.86 -39.57
N PRO A 549 -5.98 -1.26 -40.06
CA PRO A 549 -5.05 -1.99 -40.93
C PRO A 549 -4.54 -3.29 -40.30
N LYS A 550 -4.13 -3.24 -39.03
CA LYS A 550 -3.63 -4.41 -38.29
C LYS A 550 -4.73 -5.42 -38.00
N ILE A 551 -5.95 -4.95 -37.74
CA ILE A 551 -7.11 -5.82 -37.56
C ILE A 551 -7.42 -6.55 -38.87
N LEU A 552 -7.31 -5.87 -40.02
CA LEU A 552 -7.49 -6.51 -41.32
C LEU A 552 -6.37 -7.52 -41.64
N GLU A 553 -5.18 -7.40 -41.06
CA GLU A 553 -4.11 -8.41 -41.19
C GLU A 553 -4.42 -9.70 -40.41
N THR A 554 -5.22 -9.64 -39.34
CA THR A 554 -5.57 -10.84 -38.56
C THR A 554 -6.77 -11.58 -39.12
N VAL A 555 -7.69 -10.87 -39.76
CA VAL A 555 -8.71 -11.51 -40.58
C VAL A 555 -8.00 -12.15 -41.78
N ASN A 556 -8.27 -13.42 -42.08
CA ASN A 556 -7.69 -14.11 -43.23
C ASN A 556 -8.34 -13.60 -44.54
N PHE A 557 -8.11 -12.32 -44.87
CA PHE A 557 -8.16 -11.86 -46.23
C PHE A 557 -6.98 -12.54 -46.91
N ASP A 558 -7.20 -13.43 -47.87
CA ASP A 558 -6.12 -14.09 -48.62
C ASP A 558 -5.23 -13.10 -49.43
N ILE A 559 -5.37 -11.79 -49.16
CA ILE A 559 -4.61 -10.66 -49.69
C ILE A 559 -4.19 -9.75 -48.52
N ALA A 560 -2.91 -9.37 -48.48
CA ALA A 560 -2.44 -8.32 -47.59
C ALA A 560 -2.98 -6.95 -48.04
N ILE A 561 -3.79 -6.30 -47.20
CA ILE A 561 -4.40 -4.99 -47.51
C ILE A 561 -3.48 -3.85 -47.04
N GLU A 562 -2.94 -3.08 -47.98
CA GLU A 562 -2.19 -1.85 -47.69
C GLU A 562 -3.13 -0.64 -47.67
N ILE A 563 -3.09 0.16 -46.61
CA ILE A 563 -3.85 1.42 -46.49
C ILE A 563 -2.89 2.59 -46.60
N ARG A 564 -3.11 3.47 -47.58
CA ARG A 564 -2.29 4.67 -47.79
C ARG A 564 -2.54 5.74 -46.72
N ASP A 565 -1.47 6.45 -46.34
CA ASP A 565 -1.50 7.56 -45.37
C ASP A 565 -2.50 8.69 -45.73
N ASP A 566 -2.86 8.86 -47.00
CA ASP A 566 -3.81 9.89 -47.47
C ASP A 566 -5.29 9.45 -47.44
N ILE A 567 -5.57 8.30 -46.83
CA ILE A 567 -6.93 7.79 -46.62
C ILE A 567 -7.32 8.00 -45.16
N THR A 568 -8.40 8.74 -44.93
CA THR A 568 -8.95 8.94 -43.58
C THR A 568 -10.01 7.89 -43.30
N LEU A 569 -9.80 7.08 -42.26
CA LEU A 569 -10.73 6.02 -41.83
C LEU A 569 -11.69 6.47 -40.71
N TYR A 570 -11.53 7.71 -40.24
CA TYR A 570 -12.36 8.31 -39.18
C TYR A 570 -13.40 9.30 -39.72
N GLY A 571 -14.55 9.38 -39.05
CA GLY A 571 -15.66 10.28 -39.36
C GLY A 571 -16.41 9.92 -40.65
N PRO A 572 -17.21 10.85 -41.20
CA PRO A 572 -18.03 10.56 -42.39
C PRO A 572 -17.25 10.09 -43.64
N PRO A 573 -16.06 10.63 -43.97
CA PRO A 573 -15.24 10.09 -45.05
C PRO A 573 -14.75 8.66 -44.76
N GLY A 574 -14.39 8.39 -43.50
CA GLY A 574 -14.00 7.07 -43.04
C GLY A 574 -15.12 6.04 -43.16
N LYS A 575 -16.34 6.39 -42.74
CA LYS A 575 -17.52 5.52 -42.88
C LYS A 575 -17.71 5.08 -44.33
N LEU A 576 -17.63 6.03 -45.27
CA LEU A 576 -17.79 5.75 -46.70
C LEU A 576 -16.70 4.79 -47.20
N GLU A 577 -15.45 5.04 -46.82
CA GLU A 577 -14.32 4.22 -47.24
C GLU A 577 -14.39 2.80 -46.66
N ILE A 578 -14.69 2.66 -45.36
CA ILE A 578 -14.81 1.36 -44.68
C ILE A 578 -16.00 0.58 -45.23
N SER A 579 -17.17 1.22 -45.42
CA SER A 579 -18.34 0.57 -46.03
C SER A 579 -18.04 0.10 -47.45
N SER A 580 -17.30 0.89 -48.24
CA SER A 580 -16.87 0.51 -49.59
C SER A 580 -15.87 -0.65 -49.57
N LEU A 581 -14.92 -0.65 -48.64
CA LEU A 581 -13.95 -1.74 -48.43
C LEU A 581 -14.67 -3.06 -48.10
N LEU A 582 -15.53 -3.05 -47.07
CA LEU A 582 -16.27 -4.24 -46.63
C LEU A 582 -17.25 -4.74 -47.69
N THR A 583 -17.92 -3.83 -48.40
CA THR A 583 -18.79 -4.19 -49.54
C THR A 583 -18.00 -4.88 -50.64
N THR A 584 -16.84 -4.33 -50.98
CA THR A 584 -15.96 -4.93 -51.99
C THR A 584 -15.49 -6.30 -51.53
N TYR A 585 -15.09 -6.44 -50.28
CA TYR A 585 -14.63 -7.72 -49.74
C TYR A 585 -15.72 -8.78 -49.77
N ARG A 586 -16.94 -8.44 -49.35
CA ARG A 586 -18.10 -9.33 -49.48
C ARG A 586 -18.32 -9.76 -50.92
N GLU A 587 -18.27 -8.83 -51.88
CA GLU A 587 -18.49 -9.18 -53.28
C GLU A 587 -17.37 -10.05 -53.85
N VAL A 588 -16.12 -9.80 -53.47
CA VAL A 588 -14.97 -10.63 -53.84
C VAL A 588 -15.15 -12.05 -53.30
N SER A 589 -15.60 -12.18 -52.05
CA SER A 589 -15.89 -13.45 -51.38
C SER A 589 -17.13 -14.16 -51.96
N ASP A 590 -18.22 -13.46 -52.27
CA ASP A 590 -19.45 -14.02 -52.89
C ASP A 590 -19.19 -14.58 -54.30
N VAL A 591 -18.22 -14.01 -55.00
CA VAL A 591 -17.76 -14.53 -56.28
C VAL A 591 -16.78 -15.70 -56.13
N GLY A 592 -16.22 -15.91 -54.92
CA GLY A 592 -15.17 -16.89 -54.67
C GLY A 592 -13.87 -16.51 -55.37
N LEU A 593 -13.66 -15.21 -55.65
CA LEU A 593 -12.56 -14.76 -56.52
C LEU A 593 -11.18 -15.12 -55.95
N LEU A 594 -11.06 -15.25 -54.62
CA LEU A 594 -9.83 -15.63 -53.92
C LEU A 594 -9.74 -17.14 -53.62
N ASP A 595 -10.76 -17.92 -53.96
CA ASP A 595 -10.77 -19.35 -53.70
C ASP A 595 -9.76 -20.06 -54.61
N GLU A 596 -8.96 -20.99 -54.08
CA GLU A 596 -8.00 -21.78 -54.86
C GLU A 596 -8.64 -22.54 -56.05
N ASN A 597 -9.96 -22.76 -56.01
CA ASN A 597 -10.74 -23.45 -57.04
C ASN A 597 -11.73 -22.53 -57.76
N PHE A 598 -11.48 -21.22 -57.76
CA PHE A 598 -12.32 -20.24 -58.44
C PHE A 598 -12.58 -20.60 -59.92
N ASP A 599 -13.85 -20.68 -60.32
CA ASP A 599 -14.24 -20.86 -61.72
C ASP A 599 -14.52 -19.49 -62.35
N ALA A 600 -13.68 -19.09 -63.31
CA ALA A 600 -13.85 -17.84 -64.04
C ALA A 600 -15.25 -17.69 -64.68
N ASN A 601 -15.96 -18.78 -65.00
CA ASN A 601 -17.33 -18.71 -65.49
C ASN A 601 -18.31 -18.07 -64.50
N ASP A 602 -17.99 -18.06 -63.20
CA ASP A 602 -18.81 -17.41 -62.17
C ASP A 602 -18.72 -15.88 -62.20
N LEU A 603 -17.74 -15.29 -62.92
CA LEU A 603 -17.68 -13.85 -63.21
C LEU A 603 -18.66 -13.46 -64.34
N THR A 604 -19.96 -13.55 -64.06
CA THR A 604 -20.99 -13.03 -64.96
C THR A 604 -20.82 -11.52 -65.21
N ASN A 605 -21.36 -10.99 -66.31
CA ASN A 605 -21.30 -9.54 -66.57
C ASN A 605 -21.92 -8.69 -65.44
N GLU A 606 -22.91 -9.22 -64.74
CA GLU A 606 -23.53 -8.57 -63.58
C GLU A 606 -22.57 -8.53 -62.39
N LYS A 607 -21.93 -9.66 -62.08
CA LYS A 607 -20.90 -9.76 -61.03
C LYS A 607 -19.68 -8.89 -61.32
N ILE A 608 -19.21 -8.85 -62.57
CA ILE A 608 -18.12 -7.95 -63.00
C ILE A 608 -18.51 -6.48 -62.81
N LEU A 609 -19.74 -6.11 -63.18
CA LEU A 609 -20.21 -4.74 -63.00
C LEU A 609 -20.31 -4.37 -61.51
N SER A 610 -20.83 -5.27 -60.66
CA SER A 610 -20.89 -5.06 -59.21
C SER A 610 -19.50 -4.89 -58.63
N LEU A 611 -18.61 -5.87 -58.84
CA LEU A 611 -17.23 -5.87 -58.34
C LEU A 611 -16.45 -4.64 -58.80
N SER A 612 -16.50 -4.31 -60.09
CA SER A 612 -15.82 -3.12 -60.61
C SER A 612 -16.36 -1.83 -60.01
N THR A 613 -17.67 -1.77 -59.71
CA THR A 613 -18.27 -0.63 -59.02
C THR A 613 -17.72 -0.53 -57.60
N SER A 614 -17.77 -1.61 -56.83
CA SER A 614 -17.33 -1.64 -55.43
C SER A 614 -15.84 -1.36 -55.29
N ILE A 615 -14.99 -2.04 -56.08
CA ILE A 615 -13.54 -1.79 -56.10
C ILE A 615 -13.26 -0.33 -56.45
N SER A 616 -13.94 0.26 -57.45
CA SER A 616 -13.71 1.65 -57.84
C SER A 616 -14.20 2.69 -56.82
N ASN A 617 -15.12 2.29 -55.94
CA ASN A 617 -15.64 3.13 -54.86
C ASN A 617 -14.75 3.09 -53.61
N SER A 618 -14.01 2.01 -53.38
CA SER A 618 -13.03 1.92 -52.31
C SER A 618 -11.64 2.31 -52.80
N ARG A 619 -11.10 3.41 -52.28
CA ARG A 619 -9.71 3.83 -52.54
C ARG A 619 -8.71 2.80 -52.00
N ILE A 620 -9.03 2.12 -50.89
CA ILE A 620 -8.23 1.05 -50.32
C ILE A 620 -8.16 -0.13 -51.30
N MET A 621 -9.31 -0.65 -51.75
CA MET A 621 -9.31 -1.82 -52.66
C MET A 621 -8.73 -1.48 -54.03
N ALA A 622 -9.01 -0.30 -54.57
CA ALA A 622 -8.42 0.17 -55.82
C ALA A 622 -6.88 0.23 -55.75
N HIS A 623 -6.31 0.56 -54.59
CA HIS A 623 -4.86 0.55 -54.39
C HIS A 623 -4.29 -0.86 -54.35
N ASN A 624 -5.03 -1.82 -53.79
CA ASN A 624 -4.62 -3.22 -53.60
C ASN A 624 -4.93 -4.13 -54.79
N ILE A 625 -5.36 -3.58 -55.94
CA ILE A 625 -5.60 -4.36 -57.17
C ILE A 625 -4.42 -5.25 -57.57
N PRO A 626 -3.14 -4.81 -57.57
CA PRO A 626 -2.03 -5.69 -57.90
C PRO A 626 -2.01 -6.95 -57.03
N ALA A 627 -2.14 -6.78 -55.71
CA ALA A 627 -2.12 -7.89 -54.75
C ALA A 627 -3.31 -8.84 -54.93
N ILE A 628 -4.51 -8.31 -55.25
CA ILE A 628 -5.67 -9.13 -55.64
C ILE A 628 -5.31 -10.01 -56.83
N PHE A 629 -4.73 -9.44 -57.89
CA PHE A 629 -4.44 -10.17 -59.13
C PHE A 629 -3.26 -11.15 -59.00
N ASP A 630 -2.29 -10.86 -58.14
CA ASP A 630 -1.23 -11.80 -57.80
C ASP A 630 -1.78 -13.04 -57.06
N THR A 631 -2.83 -12.85 -56.24
CA THR A 631 -3.45 -13.93 -55.46
C THR A 631 -4.29 -14.88 -56.33
N ILE A 632 -5.07 -14.36 -57.28
CA ILE A 632 -5.98 -15.16 -58.13
C ILE A 632 -5.28 -15.96 -59.24
N ASN A 633 -3.95 -16.13 -59.14
CA ASN A 633 -3.08 -16.81 -60.09
C ASN A 633 -3.49 -16.56 -61.54
N PHE A 634 -3.40 -15.30 -61.98
CA PHE A 634 -3.73 -14.92 -63.35
C PHE A 634 -2.88 -15.68 -64.40
N GLY A 635 -1.81 -16.37 -63.97
CA GLY A 635 -0.86 -17.09 -64.84
C GLY A 635 0.27 -16.20 -65.36
N MET A 636 0.24 -14.90 -65.04
CA MET A 636 1.28 -13.92 -65.30
C MET A 636 1.22 -12.79 -64.26
N SER A 637 2.34 -12.12 -64.01
CA SER A 637 2.39 -10.92 -63.19
C SER A 637 1.75 -9.74 -63.92
N ILE A 638 0.94 -8.95 -63.21
CA ILE A 638 0.27 -7.76 -63.76
C ILE A 638 0.95 -6.51 -63.22
N GLU A 639 1.47 -5.67 -64.11
CA GLU A 639 2.02 -4.35 -63.77
C GLU A 639 0.96 -3.26 -63.98
N ILE A 640 0.74 -2.40 -62.98
CA ILE A 640 -0.16 -1.25 -63.11
C ILE A 640 0.62 -0.01 -63.59
N PRO A 641 0.28 0.59 -64.74
CA PRO A 641 0.90 1.83 -65.19
C PRO A 641 0.71 2.99 -64.21
N GLU A 642 1.74 3.80 -63.97
CA GLU A 642 1.76 4.91 -62.99
C GLU A 642 0.59 5.91 -63.07
N ASN A 643 -0.04 6.06 -64.24
CA ASN A 643 -1.11 7.02 -64.49
C ASN A 643 -2.51 6.38 -64.61
N THR A 644 -2.66 5.13 -64.16
CA THR A 644 -3.94 4.44 -64.23
C THR A 644 -4.89 4.96 -63.15
N VAL A 645 -6.06 5.43 -63.55
CA VAL A 645 -7.12 5.85 -62.62
C VAL A 645 -7.95 4.61 -62.28
N LEU A 646 -7.92 4.21 -61.01
CA LEU A 646 -8.62 3.02 -60.51
C LEU A 646 -9.85 3.33 -59.67
N THR A 647 -10.13 4.61 -59.43
CA THR A 647 -11.27 5.06 -58.62
C THR A 647 -12.31 5.82 -59.45
N GLY A 648 -13.56 5.82 -58.98
CA GLY A 648 -14.68 6.48 -59.64
C GLY A 648 -15.06 5.87 -61.00
N PRO A 649 -15.83 6.59 -61.85
CA PRO A 649 -16.36 6.03 -63.09
C PRO A 649 -15.31 5.57 -64.11
N GLU A 650 -14.16 6.26 -64.16
CA GLU A 650 -13.02 5.85 -65.01
C GLU A 650 -12.39 4.56 -64.48
N GLY A 651 -12.18 4.49 -63.16
CA GLY A 651 -11.73 3.27 -62.49
C GLY A 651 -12.66 2.08 -62.68
N GLN A 652 -13.97 2.28 -62.54
CA GLN A 652 -14.98 1.25 -62.79
C GLN A 652 -14.84 0.68 -64.21
N THR A 653 -14.66 1.55 -65.21
CA THR A 653 -14.49 1.12 -66.61
C THR A 653 -13.21 0.32 -66.80
N GLU A 654 -12.11 0.77 -66.21
CA GLU A 654 -10.80 0.10 -66.26
C GLU A 654 -10.85 -1.29 -65.59
N ILE A 655 -11.40 -1.36 -64.36
CA ILE A 655 -11.53 -2.60 -63.58
C ILE A 655 -12.49 -3.57 -64.25
N SER A 656 -13.60 -3.09 -64.79
CA SER A 656 -14.57 -3.93 -65.53
C SER A 656 -13.92 -4.56 -66.77
N ALA A 657 -13.13 -3.79 -67.52
CA ALA A 657 -12.38 -4.30 -68.67
C ALA A 657 -11.30 -5.31 -68.26
N LEU A 658 -10.61 -5.07 -67.14
CA LEU A 658 -9.62 -5.97 -66.58
C LEU A 658 -10.23 -7.31 -66.14
N LEU A 659 -11.30 -7.29 -65.32
CA LEU A 659 -12.01 -8.50 -64.87
C LEU A 659 -12.67 -9.26 -66.04
N THR A 660 -13.20 -8.55 -67.03
CA THR A 660 -13.73 -9.17 -68.26
C THR A 660 -12.62 -9.90 -69.01
N THR A 661 -11.44 -9.28 -69.11
CA THR A 661 -10.29 -9.90 -69.75
C THR A 661 -9.82 -11.12 -68.97
N TYR A 662 -9.69 -11.02 -67.64
CA TYR A 662 -9.34 -12.16 -66.78
C TYR A 662 -10.25 -13.35 -67.06
N ARG A 663 -11.56 -13.13 -66.96
CA ARG A 663 -12.56 -14.16 -67.24
C ARG A 663 -12.36 -14.75 -68.63
N ASP A 664 -12.32 -13.90 -69.66
CA ASP A 664 -12.29 -14.39 -71.04
C ASP A 664 -11.01 -15.17 -71.33
N VAL A 665 -9.86 -14.78 -70.75
CA VAL A 665 -8.59 -15.52 -70.81
C VAL A 665 -8.71 -16.89 -70.15
N GLN A 666 -9.26 -16.94 -68.93
CA GLN A 666 -9.40 -18.18 -68.14
C GLN A 666 -10.45 -19.14 -68.72
N VAL A 667 -11.62 -18.65 -69.12
CA VAL A 667 -12.71 -19.47 -69.71
C VAL A 667 -12.29 -20.09 -71.04
N ILE A 668 -11.42 -19.41 -71.79
CA ILE A 668 -10.86 -19.93 -73.04
C ILE A 668 -9.72 -20.92 -72.76
N GLY A 669 -9.10 -20.87 -71.58
CA GLY A 669 -7.90 -21.64 -71.24
C GLY A 669 -6.66 -21.12 -71.95
N LEU A 670 -6.58 -19.82 -72.25
CA LEU A 670 -5.51 -19.24 -73.08
C LEU A 670 -4.10 -19.47 -72.47
N LEU A 671 -4.04 -19.59 -71.15
CA LEU A 671 -2.81 -19.81 -70.38
C LEU A 671 -2.65 -21.28 -69.92
N ASP A 672 -3.56 -22.17 -70.31
CA ASP A 672 -3.48 -23.59 -69.96
C ASP A 672 -2.35 -24.28 -70.73
N GLU A 673 -1.65 -25.20 -70.06
CA GLU A 673 -0.67 -26.07 -70.73
C GLU A 673 -1.35 -26.88 -71.85
N GLY A 674 -0.90 -26.69 -73.09
CA GLY A 674 -1.44 -27.37 -74.26
C GLY A 674 -2.71 -26.73 -74.85
N PHE A 675 -2.97 -25.45 -74.57
CA PHE A 675 -4.04 -24.67 -75.18
C PHE A 675 -4.14 -24.84 -76.72
N ASP A 676 -5.30 -25.31 -77.20
CA ASP A 676 -5.59 -25.41 -78.64
C ASP A 676 -6.17 -24.09 -79.17
N ALA A 677 -5.28 -23.20 -79.59
CA ALA A 677 -5.67 -21.95 -80.23
C ALA A 677 -6.53 -22.16 -81.48
N GLY A 678 -6.47 -23.33 -82.13
CA GLY A 678 -7.32 -23.68 -83.26
C GLY A 678 -8.80 -23.82 -82.91
N GLY A 679 -9.14 -23.99 -81.64
CA GLY A 679 -10.51 -24.02 -81.13
C GLY A 679 -11.19 -22.64 -81.07
N LEU A 680 -10.43 -21.55 -81.14
CA LEU A 680 -10.95 -20.19 -80.99
C LEU A 680 -11.96 -19.80 -82.09
N THR A 681 -13.12 -19.29 -81.68
CA THR A 681 -14.10 -18.68 -82.58
C THR A 681 -13.78 -17.21 -82.86
N ASN A 682 -14.28 -16.65 -83.97
CA ASN A 682 -14.15 -15.21 -84.24
C ASN A 682 -14.77 -14.36 -83.11
N ILE A 683 -15.84 -14.84 -82.48
CA ILE A 683 -16.52 -14.12 -81.40
C ILE A 683 -15.64 -14.08 -80.14
N GLN A 684 -14.99 -15.20 -79.79
CA GLN A 684 -14.06 -15.24 -78.67
C GLN A 684 -12.85 -14.33 -78.89
N ILE A 685 -12.30 -14.31 -80.11
CA ILE A 685 -11.18 -13.44 -80.45
C ILE A 685 -11.58 -11.96 -80.39
N ASP A 686 -12.72 -11.59 -80.99
CA ASP A 686 -13.21 -10.20 -80.98
C ASP A 686 -13.52 -9.74 -79.55
N ASN A 687 -14.15 -10.59 -78.73
CA ASN A 687 -14.43 -10.30 -77.32
C ASN A 687 -13.14 -10.08 -76.52
N LEU A 688 -12.17 -11.00 -76.63
CA LEU A 688 -10.90 -10.91 -75.92
C LEU A 688 -10.07 -9.70 -76.37
N ALA A 689 -9.98 -9.44 -77.68
CA ALA A 689 -9.32 -8.26 -78.21
C ALA A 689 -10.00 -6.95 -77.74
N THR A 690 -11.32 -6.96 -77.64
CA THR A 690 -12.10 -5.83 -77.13
C THR A 690 -11.86 -5.59 -75.64
N SER A 691 -11.92 -6.63 -74.81
CA SER A 691 -11.71 -6.50 -73.36
C SER A 691 -10.27 -6.05 -73.05
N MET A 692 -9.28 -6.67 -73.70
CA MET A 692 -7.86 -6.35 -73.51
C MET A 692 -7.51 -4.92 -73.92
N SER A 693 -8.05 -4.45 -75.05
CA SER A 693 -7.78 -3.10 -75.54
C SER A 693 -8.53 -2.01 -74.77
N ASN A 694 -9.61 -2.37 -74.07
CA ASN A 694 -10.36 -1.44 -73.23
C ASN A 694 -9.72 -1.22 -71.85
N SER A 695 -8.90 -2.16 -71.36
CA SER A 695 -8.13 -1.98 -70.13
C SER A 695 -6.73 -1.43 -70.45
N SER A 696 -6.39 -0.31 -69.84
CA SER A 696 -5.03 0.26 -69.84
C SER A 696 -4.02 -0.68 -69.18
N ILE A 697 -4.43 -1.37 -68.10
CA ILE A 697 -3.62 -2.37 -67.41
C ILE A 697 -3.33 -3.52 -68.35
N MET A 698 -4.35 -4.15 -68.95
CA MET A 698 -4.11 -5.25 -69.88
C MET A 698 -3.34 -4.80 -71.13
N ALA A 699 -3.65 -3.62 -71.66
CA ALA A 699 -2.91 -3.06 -72.79
C ALA A 699 -1.41 -2.93 -72.52
N HIS A 700 -1.04 -2.58 -71.28
CA HIS A 700 0.35 -2.49 -70.84
C HIS A 700 1.01 -3.86 -70.67
N ASN A 701 0.25 -4.86 -70.22
CA ASN A 701 0.74 -6.20 -69.91
C ASN A 701 0.71 -7.19 -71.09
N ILE A 702 0.19 -6.80 -72.25
CA ILE A 702 0.18 -7.65 -73.46
C ILE A 702 1.54 -8.22 -73.85
N PRO A 703 2.67 -7.46 -73.82
CA PRO A 703 3.97 -8.04 -74.08
C PRO A 703 4.31 -9.21 -73.15
N ILE A 704 4.01 -9.07 -71.85
CA ILE A 704 4.23 -10.11 -70.84
C ILE A 704 3.31 -11.31 -71.12
N LEU A 705 2.04 -11.05 -71.44
CA LEU A 705 1.10 -12.12 -71.84
C LEU A 705 1.61 -12.87 -73.07
N ILE A 706 2.18 -12.16 -74.04
CA ILE A 706 2.71 -12.77 -75.26
C ILE A 706 3.92 -13.66 -74.96
N GLU A 707 4.79 -13.24 -74.04
CA GLU A 707 5.92 -14.04 -73.58
C GLU A 707 5.50 -15.27 -72.76
N THR A 708 4.37 -15.16 -72.06
CA THR A 708 3.82 -16.23 -71.19
C THR A 708 3.14 -17.33 -72.01
N ILE A 709 2.41 -16.95 -73.06
CA ILE A 709 1.76 -17.92 -73.96
C ILE A 709 2.84 -18.54 -74.86
N ASP A 710 2.99 -19.86 -74.83
CA ASP A 710 3.85 -20.57 -75.79
C ASP A 710 3.18 -20.61 -77.16
N PHE A 711 3.40 -19.56 -77.95
CA PHE A 711 2.93 -19.50 -79.35
C PHE A 711 3.64 -20.50 -80.26
N GLY A 712 4.67 -21.23 -79.80
CA GLY A 712 5.55 -22.04 -80.65
C GLY A 712 6.39 -21.21 -81.63
N MET A 713 6.37 -19.88 -81.50
CA MET A 713 7.07 -18.92 -82.36
C MET A 713 7.43 -17.66 -81.57
N THR A 714 8.55 -17.02 -81.93
CA THR A 714 8.90 -15.70 -81.40
C THR A 714 8.06 -14.62 -82.06
N ILE A 715 7.28 -13.88 -81.25
CA ILE A 715 6.52 -12.71 -81.71
C ILE A 715 7.35 -11.46 -81.37
N GLU A 716 7.84 -10.76 -82.39
CA GLU A 716 8.47 -9.45 -82.20
C GLU A 716 7.40 -8.36 -82.23
N ILE A 717 7.21 -7.65 -81.10
CA ILE A 717 6.32 -6.50 -81.01
C ILE A 717 7.10 -5.25 -81.42
N PRO A 718 6.69 -4.53 -82.49
CA PRO A 718 7.35 -3.30 -82.90
C PRO A 718 7.35 -2.24 -81.79
N GLU A 719 8.46 -1.54 -81.64
CA GLU A 719 8.59 -0.41 -80.70
C GLU A 719 7.54 0.67 -81.00
N GLY A 720 6.72 1.02 -80.01
CA GLY A 720 5.62 2.00 -80.16
C GLY A 720 4.26 1.42 -80.57
N THR A 721 4.10 0.09 -80.59
CA THR A 721 2.78 -0.55 -80.77
C THR A 721 1.83 -0.11 -79.66
N VAL A 722 0.64 0.37 -80.03
CA VAL A 722 -0.39 0.82 -79.10
C VAL A 722 -1.46 -0.24 -79.00
N PHE A 723 -1.54 -0.92 -77.85
CA PHE A 723 -2.53 -1.95 -77.61
C PHE A 723 -3.84 -1.45 -76.96
N LYS A 724 -3.95 -0.14 -76.68
CA LYS A 724 -5.14 0.47 -76.07
C LYS A 724 -6.11 1.04 -77.12
N GLY A 725 -7.40 0.89 -76.87
CA GLY A 725 -8.50 1.40 -77.70
C GLY A 725 -8.63 0.69 -79.05
N GLU A 726 -9.40 1.27 -79.96
CA GLU A 726 -9.70 0.67 -81.28
C GLU A 726 -8.45 0.25 -82.09
N PRO A 727 -7.35 1.03 -82.15
CA PRO A 727 -6.13 0.58 -82.82
C PRO A 727 -5.57 -0.70 -82.19
N GLY A 728 -5.55 -0.77 -80.86
CA GLY A 728 -5.10 -1.96 -80.12
C GLY A 728 -6.00 -3.17 -80.32
N ARG A 729 -7.33 -2.96 -80.34
CA ARG A 729 -8.31 -4.00 -80.63
C ARG A 729 -8.04 -4.67 -81.98
N VAL A 730 -7.79 -3.86 -83.02
CA VAL A 730 -7.51 -4.37 -84.38
C VAL A 730 -6.21 -5.16 -84.42
N GLU A 731 -5.16 -4.69 -83.75
CA GLU A 731 -3.87 -5.41 -83.68
C GLU A 731 -4.01 -6.74 -82.90
N LEU A 732 -4.74 -6.74 -81.79
CA LEU A 732 -4.98 -7.94 -80.98
C LEU A 732 -5.85 -8.96 -81.70
N ASP A 733 -6.92 -8.53 -82.36
CA ASP A 733 -7.79 -9.40 -83.17
C ASP A 733 -7.00 -10.06 -84.31
N ALA A 734 -6.15 -9.28 -84.99
CA ALA A 734 -5.27 -9.79 -86.04
C ALA A 734 -4.26 -10.80 -85.50
N MET A 735 -3.63 -10.51 -84.36
CA MET A 735 -2.64 -11.37 -83.72
C MET A 735 -3.26 -12.70 -83.25
N LEU A 736 -4.39 -12.66 -82.54
CA LEU A 736 -5.10 -13.84 -82.05
C LEU A 736 -5.70 -14.66 -83.20
N SER A 737 -6.23 -14.01 -84.24
CA SER A 737 -6.70 -14.68 -85.46
C SER A 737 -5.56 -15.38 -86.20
N ALA A 738 -4.40 -14.73 -86.32
CA ALA A 738 -3.22 -15.33 -86.91
C ALA A 738 -2.75 -16.54 -86.09
N TYR A 739 -2.70 -16.43 -84.76
CA TYR A 739 -2.33 -17.54 -83.89
C TYR A 739 -3.25 -18.74 -84.06
N ARG A 740 -4.58 -18.54 -84.02
CA ARG A 740 -5.57 -19.58 -84.31
C ARG A 740 -5.35 -20.21 -85.67
N ASP A 741 -5.19 -19.39 -86.72
CA ASP A 741 -5.12 -19.89 -88.09
C ASP A 741 -3.84 -20.68 -88.34
N VAL A 742 -2.71 -20.27 -87.75
CA VAL A 742 -1.42 -20.99 -87.79
C VAL A 742 -1.50 -22.31 -87.00
N ASN A 743 -2.18 -22.33 -85.86
CA ASN A 743 -2.42 -23.55 -85.09
C ASN A 743 -3.34 -24.54 -85.85
N LYS A 744 -4.46 -24.06 -86.43
CA LYS A 744 -5.40 -24.89 -87.25
C LYS A 744 -4.74 -25.63 -88.41
N ILE A 745 -3.73 -25.03 -89.04
CA ILE A 745 -3.01 -25.64 -90.16
C ILE A 745 -1.83 -26.52 -89.71
N GLY A 746 -1.62 -26.66 -88.39
CA GLY A 746 -0.65 -27.57 -87.79
C GLY A 746 0.80 -27.15 -87.95
N LEU A 747 1.08 -25.85 -88.10
CA LEU A 747 2.46 -25.35 -88.29
C LEU A 747 3.26 -25.20 -86.99
N LEU A 748 2.60 -25.28 -85.83
CA LEU A 748 3.22 -25.11 -84.50
C LEU A 748 3.55 -26.44 -83.81
N ASN A 749 3.13 -27.58 -84.38
CA ASN A 749 3.39 -28.94 -83.87
C ASN A 749 4.52 -29.64 -84.61
#